data_AF-A0A7V9HLF7-F1
#
_entry.id   AF-A0A7V9HLF7-F1
#
_cell.length_a   1.000
_cell.length_b   1.000
_cell.length_c   1.000
_cell.angle_alpha   90.00
_cell.angle_beta   90.00
_cell.angle_gamma   90.00
#
_symmetry.space_group_name_H-M   'P 1'
#
loop_
_entity.id
_entity.type
_entity.pdbx_description
1 polymer ?
#
loop_
_entity_poly.entity_id
_entity_poly.type
_entity_poly.pdbx_seq_one_letter_code
_entity_poly.pdbx_strand_id
1 'polypeptide(L)'
;MSDTHMTADHDHPGDSVPSSQLGATTGALPAAAACSIIIPVHNKASLTRQCLETLLAQADLGIEREIIVVDDGSSDLTPRLLQSYDARITVITNSPGQGFAGACNAGAAAATKPYLVFLNNDTIPRRRWLAELVRYARAHPAAGLIGAKLLFPDDTVQHAGVAIGHDRYPRHLYIGFPGQHPAVNKSRQFPAVTAACVLIRHEVWSELGGFDTGYHNGWEDVDLCLRARAAGHEVHYCHESVVYHLESVSRDVRAPEERANRERYAARWRDQVIRDDVTYYLEDDLISIKYNARYPIDFAISPLLATWTIDESLRDSDRLLAERARQVTILLRNNIVLNTRVHEAELRALDAEQRARNAYQLVQDAGLDIAAPPAIDRERGPAGMAPAPPPLRIIGNIERPGLGQAPLTGPVLTVVGWAHSPVGIARVEALIDDELTGALGYGLPRPDIAATHPGYPDGDHGGFSGDIALTDLRPGPHELCIRISDQQGRYADATTTIELAAPVRHEDRVIGHCDYPKPGSRTTVRQQLTVRGWALSPHGIRAIQAFVDGEPRGRITYGEVREDIPLVHPAYADAANSGFSGSLDVVDLVDGIHELRLHIIANDDREATLRVDFVIDSLQRSAVELPPDRDGTTA
;
A
#
# COMPACT_ATOMS: atom_id res chain seq x y z
N MET A 1 -15.25 -83.58 -8.44
CA MET A 1 -15.41 -83.31 -9.88
C MET A 1 -15.42 -81.81 -10.04
N SER A 2 -14.52 -81.34 -10.89
CA SER A 2 -14.22 -79.97 -11.23
C SER A 2 -15.45 -79.26 -11.82
N ASP A 3 -15.54 -77.93 -11.68
CA ASP A 3 -15.23 -77.05 -12.81
C ASP A 3 -15.24 -75.56 -12.43
N THR A 4 -14.33 -74.89 -13.12
CA THR A 4 -13.84 -73.51 -13.06
C THR A 4 -14.89 -72.49 -13.48
N HIS A 5 -14.93 -71.31 -12.82
CA HIS A 5 -15.00 -70.01 -13.52
C HIS A 5 -14.67 -68.83 -12.60
N MET A 6 -14.13 -67.79 -13.25
CA MET A 6 -13.32 -66.70 -12.70
C MET A 6 -14.07 -65.36 -12.80
N THR A 7 -13.61 -64.36 -12.04
CA THR A 7 -13.87 -62.88 -12.09
C THR A 7 -15.11 -62.34 -11.37
N ALA A 8 -15.15 -61.16 -10.73
CA ALA A 8 -14.16 -60.18 -10.23
C ALA A 8 -14.92 -59.11 -9.37
N ASP A 9 -14.21 -58.48 -8.41
CA ASP A 9 -14.38 -57.18 -7.73
C ASP A 9 -15.76 -56.52 -7.48
N HIS A 10 -16.02 -56.09 -6.23
CA HIS A 10 -15.82 -54.68 -5.81
C HIS A 10 -16.18 -54.38 -4.34
N ASP A 11 -15.53 -53.31 -3.85
CA ASP A 11 -15.51 -52.68 -2.53
C ASP A 11 -16.86 -52.26 -1.90
N HIS A 12 -16.96 -52.45 -0.58
CA HIS A 12 -17.14 -51.37 0.42
C HIS A 12 -16.99 -51.95 1.84
N PRO A 13 -16.39 -51.20 2.78
CA PRO A 13 -17.18 -50.89 3.97
C PRO A 13 -16.97 -49.47 4.51
N GLY A 14 -18.08 -48.89 4.98
CA GLY A 14 -18.13 -47.64 5.71
C GLY A 14 -17.96 -47.80 7.24
N ASP A 15 -17.48 -46.71 7.83
CA ASP A 15 -17.83 -46.10 9.11
C ASP A 15 -17.92 -46.96 10.38
N SER A 16 -16.89 -46.82 11.22
CA SER A 16 -17.06 -46.49 12.64
C SER A 16 -15.72 -46.05 13.25
N VAL A 17 -15.52 -44.75 13.49
CA VAL A 17 -14.37 -44.22 14.25
C VAL A 17 -14.77 -43.99 15.70
N PRO A 18 -14.10 -44.61 16.69
CA PRO A 18 -14.27 -44.26 18.10
C PRO A 18 -13.32 -43.12 18.50
N SER A 19 -13.81 -42.28 19.39
CA SER A 19 -13.11 -41.16 20.02
C SER A 19 -11.99 -41.63 20.96
N SER A 20 -10.77 -41.11 20.83
CA SER A 20 -9.79 -41.12 21.93
C SER A 20 -8.70 -40.06 21.78
N GLN A 21 -8.66 -39.16 22.77
CA GLN A 21 -7.48 -38.56 23.40
C GLN A 21 -6.59 -37.62 22.57
N LEU A 22 -6.90 -36.32 22.66
CA LEU A 22 -5.95 -35.22 22.47
C LEU A 22 -4.93 -35.22 23.64
N GLY A 23 -3.84 -35.97 23.47
CA GLY A 23 -2.65 -35.85 24.27
C GLY A 23 -1.82 -34.66 23.78
N ALA A 24 -1.75 -33.61 24.59
CA ALA A 24 -0.80 -32.52 24.42
C ALA A 24 0.63 -33.07 24.45
N THR A 25 1.31 -33.07 23.31
CA THR A 25 2.75 -33.25 23.23
C THR A 25 3.37 -31.95 22.77
N THR A 26 3.98 -31.26 23.73
CA THR A 26 4.99 -30.22 23.54
C THR A 26 6.17 -30.82 22.77
N GLY A 27 6.08 -30.83 21.45
CA GLY A 27 7.17 -31.21 20.57
C GLY A 27 8.24 -30.13 20.57
N ALA A 28 9.39 -30.42 21.20
CA ALA A 28 10.60 -29.65 21.01
C ALA A 28 10.96 -29.65 19.51
N LEU A 29 11.13 -28.46 18.92
CA LEU A 29 11.47 -28.29 17.50
C LEU A 29 12.85 -28.91 17.21
N PRO A 30 12.97 -29.87 16.27
CA PRO A 30 14.28 -30.44 15.91
C PRO A 30 15.10 -29.47 15.06
N ALA A 31 16.42 -29.64 15.15
CA ALA A 31 17.56 -28.78 14.77
C ALA A 31 17.65 -28.17 13.34
N ALA A 32 16.58 -28.15 12.55
CA ALA A 32 16.54 -27.56 11.20
C ALA A 32 15.84 -26.18 11.16
N ALA A 33 15.74 -25.49 12.30
CA ALA A 33 15.05 -24.21 12.46
C ALA A 33 16.05 -23.10 12.73
N ALA A 34 17.18 -23.10 12.01
CA ALA A 34 18.26 -22.15 12.22
C ALA A 34 18.52 -21.32 10.96
N CYS A 35 18.67 -20.01 11.10
CA CYS A 35 18.88 -19.07 9.98
C CYS A 35 20.02 -18.08 10.25
N SER A 36 20.79 -17.76 9.22
CA SER A 36 21.74 -16.65 9.21
C SER A 36 21.10 -15.48 8.48
N ILE A 37 20.70 -14.44 9.21
CA ILE A 37 20.14 -13.23 8.62
C ILE A 37 21.30 -12.33 8.21
N ILE A 38 21.43 -12.06 6.92
CA ILE A 38 22.51 -11.27 6.32
C ILE A 38 21.93 -9.94 5.87
N ILE A 39 22.46 -8.85 6.42
CA ILE A 39 21.98 -7.48 6.19
C ILE A 39 23.10 -6.67 5.57
N PRO A 40 23.09 -6.44 4.23
CA PRO A 40 24.02 -5.51 3.60
C PRO A 40 23.63 -4.07 3.98
N VAL A 41 24.62 -3.25 4.31
CA VAL A 41 24.41 -1.87 4.74
C VAL A 41 25.38 -0.94 4.03
N HIS A 42 24.87 0.19 3.54
CA HIS A 42 25.68 1.32 3.13
C HIS A 42 24.99 2.63 3.51
N ASN A 43 25.54 3.32 4.51
CA ASN A 43 24.94 4.47 5.18
C ASN A 43 23.53 4.17 5.74
N LYS A 44 22.74 5.22 5.99
CA LYS A 44 21.36 5.16 6.49
C LYS A 44 21.27 4.53 7.88
N ALA A 45 22.15 4.97 8.78
CA ALA A 45 22.24 4.44 10.15
C ALA A 45 20.87 4.27 10.84
N SER A 46 19.95 5.22 10.68
CA SER A 46 18.60 5.15 11.26
C SER A 46 17.73 4.01 10.73
N LEU A 47 17.73 3.76 9.42
CA LEU A 47 17.02 2.64 8.81
C LEU A 47 17.61 1.33 9.32
N THR A 48 18.94 1.23 9.32
CA THR A 48 19.67 0.09 9.88
C THR A 48 19.29 -0.14 11.35
N ARG A 49 19.25 0.91 12.18
CA ARG A 49 18.80 0.83 13.58
C ARG A 49 17.38 0.28 13.65
N GLN A 50 16.45 0.82 12.88
CA GLN A 50 15.05 0.37 12.89
C GLN A 50 14.91 -1.10 12.51
N CYS A 51 15.60 -1.54 11.46
CA CYS A 51 15.62 -2.94 11.05
C CYS A 51 16.19 -3.83 12.16
N LEU A 52 17.35 -3.48 12.72
CA LEU A 52 18.01 -4.25 13.78
C LEU A 52 17.17 -4.31 15.06
N GLU A 53 16.62 -3.19 15.54
CA GLU A 53 15.75 -3.19 16.73
C GLU A 53 14.49 -4.02 16.50
N THR A 54 13.89 -3.94 15.30
CA THR A 54 12.73 -4.77 14.94
C THR A 54 13.07 -6.25 14.97
N LEU A 55 14.23 -6.63 14.42
CA LEU A 55 14.70 -8.01 14.45
C LEU A 55 14.97 -8.46 15.89
N LEU A 56 15.68 -7.67 16.68
CA LEU A 56 16.06 -8.03 18.06
C LEU A 56 14.84 -8.15 18.98
N ALA A 57 13.81 -7.32 18.78
CA ALA A 57 12.55 -7.40 19.53
C ALA A 57 11.73 -8.67 19.23
N GLN A 58 12.00 -9.37 18.13
CA GLN A 58 11.26 -10.58 17.70
C GLN A 58 11.90 -11.91 18.11
N ALA A 59 12.74 -11.92 19.15
CA ALA A 59 13.59 -13.08 19.50
C ALA A 59 12.87 -14.38 19.91
N ASP A 60 11.57 -14.37 20.22
CA ASP A 60 10.87 -15.50 20.84
C ASP A 60 10.01 -16.37 19.90
N LEU A 61 10.39 -16.51 18.62
CA LEU A 61 9.58 -17.24 17.62
C LEU A 61 10.04 -18.69 17.35
N GLY A 62 10.92 -19.25 18.17
CA GLY A 62 11.33 -20.66 18.08
C GLY A 62 12.25 -21.01 16.91
N ILE A 63 12.84 -20.02 16.25
CA ILE A 63 13.85 -20.16 15.20
C ILE A 63 15.18 -19.65 15.75
N GLU A 64 16.19 -20.52 15.79
CA GLU A 64 17.56 -20.12 16.11
C GLU A 64 18.06 -19.18 15.01
N ARG A 65 18.70 -18.07 15.36
CA ARG A 65 19.18 -17.12 14.36
C ARG A 65 20.46 -16.44 14.79
N GLU A 66 21.29 -16.16 13.79
CA GLU A 66 22.37 -15.17 13.90
C GLU A 66 22.07 -14.01 12.96
N ILE A 67 22.57 -12.83 13.31
CA ILE A 67 22.45 -11.62 12.50
C ILE A 67 23.86 -11.20 12.11
N ILE A 68 24.11 -11.15 10.80
CA ILE A 68 25.38 -10.76 10.20
C ILE A 68 25.11 -9.48 9.42
N VAL A 69 25.68 -8.38 9.87
CA VAL A 69 25.57 -7.08 9.23
C VAL A 69 26.86 -6.80 8.47
N VAL A 70 26.74 -6.52 7.18
CA VAL A 70 27.89 -6.25 6.31
C VAL A 70 27.87 -4.79 5.90
N ASP A 71 28.75 -4.00 6.51
CA ASP A 71 28.94 -2.59 6.20
C ASP A 71 29.86 -2.43 4.97
N ASP A 72 29.29 -2.00 3.84
CA ASP A 72 30.00 -1.75 2.58
C ASP A 72 30.66 -0.35 2.56
N GLY A 73 31.43 -0.05 3.61
CA GLY A 73 32.20 1.18 3.72
C GLY A 73 31.36 2.43 3.98
N SER A 74 30.41 2.36 4.92
CA SER A 74 29.60 3.52 5.32
C SER A 74 30.44 4.68 5.85
N SER A 75 29.98 5.89 5.56
CA SER A 75 30.64 7.16 5.92
C SER A 75 29.84 7.98 6.94
N ASP A 76 28.60 7.58 7.23
CA ASP A 76 27.72 8.23 8.19
C ASP A 76 27.88 7.63 9.61
N LEU A 77 26.83 7.71 10.44
CA LEU A 77 26.84 7.17 11.81
C LEU A 77 26.77 5.64 11.89
N THR A 78 26.65 4.93 10.75
CA THR A 78 26.46 3.48 10.70
C THR A 78 27.56 2.72 11.43
N PRO A 79 28.87 2.97 11.22
CA PRO A 79 29.91 2.19 11.89
C PRO A 79 29.80 2.26 13.43
N ARG A 80 29.48 3.45 13.96
CA ARG A 80 29.28 3.66 15.41
C ARG A 80 28.01 3.03 15.93
N LEU A 81 26.94 3.09 15.16
CA LEU A 81 25.70 2.39 15.47
C LEU A 81 25.95 0.89 15.59
N LEU A 82 26.63 0.28 14.62
CA LEU A 82 26.90 -1.16 14.60
C LEU A 82 27.74 -1.59 15.79
N GLN A 83 28.73 -0.78 16.19
CA GLN A 83 29.51 -1.01 17.42
C GLN A 83 28.63 -1.05 18.69
N SER A 84 27.51 -0.33 18.72
CA SER A 84 26.61 -0.31 19.89
C SER A 84 25.78 -1.59 20.09
N TYR A 85 25.74 -2.48 19.09
CA TYR A 85 25.01 -3.75 19.21
C TYR A 85 25.80 -4.86 19.87
N ASP A 86 27.13 -4.73 19.97
CA ASP A 86 28.03 -5.69 20.62
C ASP A 86 27.78 -7.13 20.13
N ALA A 87 27.94 -8.15 20.99
CA ALA A 87 27.76 -9.56 20.68
C ALA A 87 26.36 -9.98 20.20
N ARG A 88 25.38 -9.07 20.11
CA ARG A 88 24.04 -9.37 19.57
C ARG A 88 24.04 -9.53 18.05
N ILE A 89 25.04 -8.98 17.36
CA ILE A 89 25.21 -9.09 15.91
C ILE A 89 26.68 -9.37 15.57
N THR A 90 26.92 -9.99 14.43
CA THR A 90 28.25 -10.06 13.82
C THR A 90 28.36 -8.93 12.80
N VAL A 91 29.43 -8.13 12.87
CA VAL A 91 29.68 -7.03 11.92
C VAL A 91 30.88 -7.37 11.04
N ILE A 92 30.70 -7.28 9.73
CA ILE A 92 31.76 -7.38 8.73
C ILE A 92 31.86 -6.03 8.03
N THR A 93 33.07 -5.50 7.88
CA THR A 93 33.29 -4.24 7.15
C THR A 93 34.08 -4.52 5.89
N ASN A 94 33.46 -4.25 4.74
CA ASN A 94 34.09 -4.36 3.44
C ASN A 94 34.91 -3.11 3.11
N SER A 95 35.84 -3.25 2.15
CA SER A 95 36.37 -2.07 1.46
C SER A 95 35.23 -1.39 0.71
N PRO A 96 35.12 -0.04 0.71
CA PRO A 96 34.00 0.65 0.08
C PRO A 96 33.79 0.27 -1.39
N GLY A 97 32.53 0.16 -1.81
CA GLY A 97 32.15 0.01 -3.21
C GLY A 97 32.09 -1.43 -3.72
N GLN A 98 31.93 -2.43 -2.85
CA GLN A 98 31.64 -3.80 -3.30
C GLN A 98 30.17 -3.97 -3.74
N GLY A 99 29.30 -3.03 -3.38
CA GLY A 99 27.89 -3.02 -3.72
C GLY A 99 27.11 -4.12 -2.99
N PHE A 100 25.82 -4.20 -3.29
CA PHE A 100 24.91 -5.17 -2.68
C PHE A 100 25.41 -6.62 -2.83
N ALA A 101 25.78 -7.04 -4.05
CA ALA A 101 26.24 -8.40 -4.32
C ALA A 101 27.48 -8.77 -3.50
N GLY A 102 28.48 -7.88 -3.42
CA GLY A 102 29.69 -8.12 -2.66
C GLY A 102 29.47 -8.16 -1.15
N ALA A 103 28.63 -7.27 -0.62
CA ALA A 103 28.23 -7.29 0.78
C ALA A 103 27.49 -8.57 1.16
N CYS A 104 26.51 -8.98 0.35
CA CYS A 104 25.78 -10.24 0.54
C CYS A 104 26.71 -11.46 0.51
N ASN A 105 27.63 -11.52 -0.46
CA ASN A 105 28.58 -12.63 -0.58
C ASN A 105 29.51 -12.73 0.64
N ALA A 106 30.00 -11.60 1.16
CA ALA A 106 30.83 -11.58 2.36
C ALA A 106 30.06 -12.05 3.61
N GLY A 107 28.81 -11.63 3.75
CA GLY A 107 27.94 -12.08 4.85
C GLY A 107 27.63 -13.57 4.78
N ALA A 108 27.35 -14.09 3.57
CA ALA A 108 27.10 -15.51 3.35
C ALA A 108 28.34 -16.38 3.63
N ALA A 109 29.55 -15.87 3.35
CA ALA A 109 30.78 -16.59 3.67
C ALA A 109 31.03 -16.74 5.19
N ALA A 110 30.46 -15.86 6.02
CA ALA A 110 30.55 -15.93 7.47
C ALA A 110 29.38 -16.66 8.13
N ALA A 111 28.33 -16.98 7.37
CA ALA A 111 27.13 -17.63 7.86
C ALA A 111 27.37 -19.09 8.22
N THR A 112 26.74 -19.56 9.29
CA THR A 112 26.93 -20.91 9.85
C THR A 112 25.66 -21.76 9.82
N LYS A 113 24.50 -21.17 9.51
CA LYS A 113 23.20 -21.84 9.59
C LYS A 113 22.77 -22.42 8.23
N PRO A 114 21.91 -23.46 8.22
CA PRO A 114 21.47 -24.13 6.99
C PRO A 114 20.62 -23.26 6.06
N TYR A 115 19.97 -22.21 6.58
CA TYR A 115 19.23 -21.23 5.80
C TYR A 115 19.92 -19.88 5.86
N LEU A 116 20.21 -19.31 4.70
CA LEU A 116 20.66 -17.93 4.54
C LEU A 116 19.44 -17.06 4.28
N VAL A 117 19.30 -15.95 4.98
CA VAL A 117 18.21 -15.00 4.78
C VAL A 117 18.81 -13.64 4.49
N PHE A 118 18.75 -13.20 3.24
CA PHE A 118 19.15 -11.85 2.87
C PHE A 118 18.00 -10.90 3.17
N LEU A 119 18.30 -9.78 3.83
CA LEU A 119 17.31 -8.79 4.24
C LEU A 119 17.91 -7.39 4.13
N ASN A 120 17.25 -6.49 3.39
CA ASN A 120 17.71 -5.10 3.30
C ASN A 120 17.60 -4.36 4.64
N ASN A 121 18.47 -3.36 4.84
CA ASN A 121 18.56 -2.60 6.08
C ASN A 121 17.42 -1.60 6.30
N ASP A 122 16.59 -1.34 5.30
CA ASP A 122 15.44 -0.43 5.30
C ASP A 122 14.09 -1.19 5.34
N THR A 123 14.10 -2.36 5.97
CA THR A 123 12.93 -3.22 6.11
C THR A 123 12.38 -3.21 7.53
N ILE A 124 11.07 -3.43 7.64
CA ILE A 124 10.36 -3.69 8.90
C ILE A 124 9.63 -5.04 8.77
N PRO A 125 10.26 -6.14 9.19
CA PRO A 125 9.65 -7.45 9.12
C PRO A 125 8.46 -7.59 10.09
N ARG A 126 7.31 -8.12 9.63
CA ARG A 126 6.17 -8.39 10.52
C ARG A 126 6.44 -9.58 11.42
N ARG A 127 5.72 -9.67 12.54
CA ARG A 127 5.78 -10.83 13.44
C ARG A 127 5.61 -12.13 12.65
N ARG A 128 6.43 -13.14 12.94
CA ARG A 128 6.46 -14.48 12.30
C ARG A 128 7.00 -14.55 10.88
N TRP A 129 7.42 -13.45 10.25
CA TRP A 129 7.94 -13.47 8.86
C TRP A 129 8.99 -14.58 8.62
N LEU A 130 9.97 -14.70 9.53
CA LEU A 130 11.04 -15.69 9.43
C LEU A 130 10.52 -17.12 9.65
N ALA A 131 9.63 -17.30 10.62
CA ALA A 131 9.03 -18.60 10.91
C ALA A 131 8.20 -19.11 9.72
N GLU A 132 7.51 -18.23 9.01
CA GLU A 132 6.74 -18.60 7.81
C GLU A 132 7.67 -18.95 6.64
N LEU A 133 8.80 -18.25 6.43
CA LEU A 133 9.80 -18.65 5.43
C LEU A 133 10.38 -20.03 5.73
N VAL A 134 10.79 -20.28 6.98
CA VAL A 134 11.36 -21.58 7.40
C VAL A 134 10.32 -22.69 7.31
N ARG A 135 9.08 -22.44 7.72
CA ARG A 135 7.96 -23.39 7.58
C ARG A 135 7.75 -23.75 6.11
N TYR A 136 7.70 -22.73 5.24
CA TYR A 136 7.49 -22.92 3.80
C TYR A 136 8.65 -23.70 3.17
N ALA A 137 9.90 -23.36 3.52
CA ALA A 137 11.09 -24.07 3.06
C ALA A 137 11.07 -25.55 3.45
N ARG A 138 10.67 -25.88 4.69
CA ARG A 138 10.55 -27.27 5.12
C ARG A 138 9.47 -28.04 4.35
N ALA A 139 8.35 -27.38 4.04
CA ALA A 139 7.26 -27.98 3.29
C ALA A 139 7.58 -28.16 1.79
N HIS A 140 8.53 -27.39 1.24
CA HIS A 140 8.91 -27.42 -0.18
C HIS A 140 10.42 -27.65 -0.33
N PRO A 141 10.91 -28.89 -0.20
CA PRO A 141 12.34 -29.21 -0.32
C PRO A 141 12.98 -28.78 -1.64
N ALA A 142 12.23 -28.81 -2.75
CA ALA A 142 12.70 -28.40 -4.08
C ALA A 142 12.87 -26.87 -4.23
N ALA A 143 12.27 -26.07 -3.34
CA ALA A 143 12.45 -24.63 -3.33
C ALA A 143 13.85 -24.28 -2.79
N GLY A 144 14.75 -23.88 -3.69
CA GLY A 144 16.09 -23.43 -3.35
C GLY A 144 16.13 -21.98 -2.87
N LEU A 145 15.23 -21.15 -3.39
CA LEU A 145 15.05 -19.73 -3.03
C LEU A 145 13.58 -19.44 -2.75
N ILE A 146 13.31 -18.70 -1.67
CA ILE A 146 11.96 -18.35 -1.23
C ILE A 146 11.90 -16.87 -0.88
N GLY A 147 11.24 -16.07 -1.71
CA GLY A 147 11.04 -14.64 -1.47
C GLY A 147 9.85 -14.37 -0.55
N ALA A 148 9.99 -13.37 0.33
CA ALA A 148 8.88 -12.90 1.16
C ALA A 148 7.95 -11.95 0.38
N LYS A 149 6.74 -11.75 0.88
CA LYS A 149 5.86 -10.66 0.46
C LYS A 149 6.38 -9.32 0.96
N LEU A 150 6.67 -8.42 0.02
CA LEU A 150 7.07 -7.07 0.33
C LEU A 150 5.92 -6.10 0.11
N LEU A 151 5.67 -5.27 1.11
CA LEU A 151 4.68 -4.21 1.09
C LEU A 151 5.35 -2.84 1.16
N PHE A 152 4.77 -1.88 0.46
CA PHE A 152 4.98 -0.46 0.73
C PHE A 152 4.30 -0.06 2.04
N PRO A 153 4.66 1.09 2.63
CA PRO A 153 4.03 1.58 3.87
C PRO A 153 2.51 1.81 3.79
N ASP A 154 1.94 1.94 2.59
CA ASP A 154 0.49 2.06 2.36
C ASP A 154 -0.22 0.71 2.18
N ASP A 155 0.41 -0.40 2.58
CA ASP A 155 -0.09 -1.77 2.44
C ASP A 155 -0.28 -2.24 0.98
N THR A 156 0.20 -1.48 -0.01
CA THR A 156 0.26 -1.95 -1.40
C THR A 156 1.47 -2.84 -1.64
N VAL A 157 1.36 -3.76 -2.60
CA VAL A 157 2.40 -4.73 -2.92
C VAL A 157 3.58 -4.04 -3.60
N GLN A 158 4.78 -4.29 -3.08
CA GLN A 158 6.04 -4.00 -3.77
C GLN A 158 6.61 -5.28 -4.43
N HIS A 159 6.41 -6.45 -3.81
CA HIS A 159 6.85 -7.72 -4.38
C HIS A 159 5.90 -8.87 -4.01
N ALA A 160 5.44 -9.59 -5.04
CA ALA A 160 4.65 -10.81 -4.92
C ALA A 160 5.06 -11.83 -6.01
N GLY A 161 6.38 -12.01 -6.18
CA GLY A 161 6.97 -12.75 -7.30
C GLY A 161 7.41 -11.83 -8.44
N VAL A 162 8.37 -12.30 -9.23
CA VAL A 162 8.80 -11.68 -10.49
C VAL A 162 8.45 -12.62 -11.62
N ALA A 163 7.79 -12.12 -12.67
CA ALA A 163 7.49 -12.84 -13.90
C ALA A 163 8.30 -12.28 -15.07
N ILE A 164 8.46 -13.06 -16.14
CA ILE A 164 9.13 -12.65 -17.37
C ILE A 164 8.07 -12.13 -18.35
N GLY A 165 8.18 -10.84 -18.65
CA GLY A 165 7.28 -10.15 -19.57
C GLY A 165 7.38 -10.65 -21.00
N HIS A 166 6.39 -10.30 -21.83
CA HIS A 166 6.41 -10.60 -23.27
C HIS A 166 7.71 -10.13 -23.98
N ASP A 167 8.29 -9.01 -23.54
CA ASP A 167 9.56 -8.46 -24.03
C ASP A 167 10.82 -9.17 -23.49
N ARG A 168 10.64 -10.26 -22.72
CA ARG A 168 11.66 -11.12 -22.10
C ARG A 168 12.43 -10.47 -20.95
N TYR A 169 11.86 -9.43 -20.34
CA TYR A 169 12.44 -8.77 -19.18
C TYR A 169 11.64 -9.06 -17.90
N PRO A 170 12.30 -9.19 -16.74
CA PRO A 170 11.67 -9.46 -15.47
C PRO A 170 10.84 -8.25 -14.99
N ARG A 171 9.69 -8.52 -14.35
CA ARG A 171 8.84 -7.52 -13.70
C ARG A 171 8.27 -8.07 -12.40
N HIS A 172 8.17 -7.23 -11.38
CA HIS A 172 7.42 -7.56 -10.17
C HIS A 172 5.94 -7.73 -10.53
N LEU A 173 5.42 -8.94 -10.36
CA LEU A 173 4.02 -9.22 -10.63
C LEU A 173 3.16 -8.66 -9.48
N TYR A 174 2.00 -8.10 -9.81
CA TYR A 174 1.05 -7.48 -8.86
C TYR A 174 1.58 -6.25 -8.10
N ILE A 175 2.67 -5.62 -8.53
CA ILE A 175 3.13 -4.36 -7.92
C ILE A 175 1.99 -3.32 -7.93
N GLY A 176 1.77 -2.65 -6.79
CA GLY A 176 0.69 -1.69 -6.58
C GLY A 176 -0.67 -2.30 -6.23
N PHE A 177 -0.83 -3.63 -6.26
CA PHE A 177 -2.08 -4.27 -5.80
C PHE A 177 -2.24 -4.08 -4.29
N PRO A 178 -3.48 -4.09 -3.75
CA PRO A 178 -3.68 -4.17 -2.31
C PRO A 178 -3.01 -5.42 -1.75
N GLY A 179 -2.33 -5.31 -0.61
CA GLY A 179 -1.70 -6.45 0.04
C GLY A 179 -2.68 -7.60 0.28
N GLN A 180 -3.96 -7.34 0.52
CA GLN A 180 -4.95 -8.41 0.78
C GLN A 180 -5.54 -9.05 -0.47
N HIS A 181 -5.09 -8.67 -1.66
CA HIS A 181 -5.65 -9.18 -2.90
C HIS A 181 -5.49 -10.71 -3.01
N PRO A 182 -6.54 -11.47 -3.41
CA PRO A 182 -6.47 -12.93 -3.49
C PRO A 182 -5.33 -13.48 -4.36
N ALA A 183 -5.07 -12.86 -5.53
CA ALA A 183 -3.97 -13.24 -6.42
C ALA A 183 -2.57 -13.03 -5.81
N VAL A 184 -2.45 -12.09 -4.86
CA VAL A 184 -1.22 -11.81 -4.11
C VAL A 184 -1.07 -12.79 -2.95
N ASN A 185 -2.19 -13.17 -2.31
CA ASN A 185 -2.20 -14.06 -1.16
C ASN A 185 -2.19 -15.55 -1.56
N LYS A 186 -1.27 -15.90 -2.47
CA LYS A 186 -1.09 -17.26 -3.01
C LYS A 186 0.39 -17.59 -3.14
N SER A 187 0.86 -18.51 -2.31
CA SER A 187 2.23 -19.02 -2.42
C SER A 187 2.38 -20.01 -3.56
N ARG A 188 3.40 -19.79 -4.40
CA ARG A 188 3.68 -20.61 -5.60
C ARG A 188 5.06 -20.34 -6.17
N GLN A 189 5.38 -21.05 -7.24
CA GLN A 189 6.60 -20.89 -8.02
C GLN A 189 6.59 -19.64 -8.90
N PHE A 190 7.75 -19.00 -9.02
CA PHE A 190 8.03 -17.89 -9.92
C PHE A 190 9.38 -18.09 -10.62
N PRO A 191 9.62 -17.46 -11.79
CA PRO A 191 10.93 -17.48 -12.41
C PRO A 191 11.99 -16.76 -11.58
N ALA A 192 11.60 -15.75 -10.79
CA ALA A 192 12.49 -15.05 -9.87
C ALA A 192 11.74 -14.44 -8.66
N VAL A 193 12.50 -14.10 -7.63
CA VAL A 193 12.09 -13.29 -6.48
C VAL A 193 13.16 -12.24 -6.18
N THR A 194 12.82 -11.20 -5.42
CA THR A 194 13.80 -10.16 -5.08
C THR A 194 14.63 -10.53 -3.84
N ALA A 195 15.90 -10.12 -3.83
CA ALA A 195 16.79 -10.32 -2.68
C ALA A 195 16.61 -9.30 -1.54
N ALA A 196 15.66 -8.35 -1.65
CA ALA A 196 15.33 -7.46 -0.54
C ALA A 196 14.81 -8.21 0.71
N CYS A 197 14.16 -9.36 0.51
CA CYS A 197 13.99 -10.38 1.54
C CYS A 197 13.82 -11.77 0.90
N VAL A 198 14.85 -12.60 0.99
CA VAL A 198 14.86 -13.96 0.42
C VAL A 198 15.55 -14.96 1.35
N LEU A 199 14.93 -16.12 1.53
CA LEU A 199 15.54 -17.28 2.16
C LEU A 199 16.14 -18.18 1.08
N ILE A 200 17.40 -18.57 1.25
CA ILE A 200 18.15 -19.46 0.35
C ILE A 200 18.73 -20.61 1.17
N ARG A 201 18.63 -21.84 0.66
CA ARG A 201 19.32 -22.98 1.29
C ARG A 201 20.83 -22.81 1.15
N HIS A 202 21.57 -23.04 2.22
CA HIS A 202 23.02 -22.86 2.21
C HIS A 202 23.72 -23.77 1.17
N GLU A 203 23.22 -24.98 0.96
CA GLU A 203 23.73 -25.92 -0.06
C GLU A 203 23.51 -25.38 -1.48
N VAL A 204 22.33 -24.83 -1.76
CA VAL A 204 22.00 -24.21 -3.06
C VAL A 204 22.84 -22.97 -3.28
N TRP A 205 23.01 -22.13 -2.25
CA TRP A 205 23.91 -20.98 -2.32
C TRP A 205 25.34 -21.37 -2.69
N SER A 206 25.85 -22.44 -2.06
CA SER A 206 27.20 -22.97 -2.28
C SER A 206 27.36 -23.52 -3.70
N GLU A 207 26.35 -24.23 -4.20
CA GLU A 207 26.31 -24.74 -5.57
C GLU A 207 26.34 -23.60 -6.61
N LEU A 208 25.58 -22.53 -6.38
CA LEU A 208 25.46 -21.42 -7.31
C LEU A 208 26.65 -20.47 -7.29
N GLY A 209 27.47 -20.48 -6.23
CA GLY A 209 28.62 -19.60 -6.08
C GLY A 209 28.26 -18.15 -5.72
N GLY A 210 27.09 -17.93 -5.10
CA GLY A 210 26.63 -16.62 -4.64
C GLY A 210 26.17 -15.64 -5.74
N PHE A 211 26.05 -14.36 -5.39
CA PHE A 211 25.69 -13.29 -6.34
C PHE A 211 26.84 -12.99 -7.31
N ASP A 212 26.51 -12.71 -8.57
CA ASP A 212 27.48 -12.25 -9.57
C ASP A 212 27.76 -10.75 -9.36
N THR A 213 28.98 -10.42 -8.90
CA THR A 213 29.42 -9.04 -8.63
C THR A 213 29.62 -8.20 -9.89
N GLY A 214 29.44 -8.78 -11.08
CA GLY A 214 29.33 -8.00 -12.32
C GLY A 214 28.07 -7.14 -12.39
N TYR A 215 27.03 -7.46 -11.60
CA TYR A 215 25.85 -6.63 -11.40
C TYR A 215 26.09 -5.60 -10.29
N HIS A 216 25.67 -4.36 -10.54
CA HIS A 216 25.82 -3.26 -9.59
C HIS A 216 24.45 -2.77 -9.15
N ASN A 217 24.06 -3.10 -7.91
CA ASN A 217 22.84 -2.64 -7.24
C ASN A 217 21.55 -2.82 -8.07
N GLY A 218 21.39 -4.00 -8.67
CA GLY A 218 20.21 -4.40 -9.44
C GLY A 218 20.50 -5.56 -10.39
N TRP A 219 19.50 -6.45 -10.55
CA TRP A 219 19.51 -7.64 -11.43
C TRP A 219 20.30 -8.85 -10.92
N GLU A 220 21.13 -8.71 -9.90
CA GLU A 220 21.86 -9.83 -9.27
C GLU A 220 20.93 -10.91 -8.70
N ASP A 221 19.76 -10.50 -8.20
CA ASP A 221 18.74 -11.39 -7.64
C ASP A 221 18.02 -12.20 -8.73
N VAL A 222 17.66 -11.56 -9.84
CA VAL A 222 17.11 -12.23 -11.02
C VAL A 222 18.14 -13.22 -11.60
N ASP A 223 19.39 -12.81 -11.75
CA ASP A 223 20.45 -13.70 -12.25
C ASP A 223 20.63 -14.94 -11.36
N LEU A 224 20.68 -14.76 -10.04
CA LEU A 224 20.79 -15.85 -9.09
C LEU A 224 19.60 -16.81 -9.20
N CYS A 225 18.38 -16.29 -9.28
CA CYS A 225 17.16 -17.10 -9.45
C CYS A 225 17.20 -17.92 -10.74
N LEU A 226 17.60 -17.31 -11.86
CA LEU A 226 17.67 -18.00 -13.15
C LEU A 226 18.78 -19.05 -13.18
N ARG A 227 19.93 -18.81 -12.53
CA ARG A 227 20.94 -19.85 -12.31
C ARG A 227 20.42 -21.01 -11.47
N ALA A 228 19.70 -20.73 -10.39
CA ALA A 228 19.10 -21.76 -9.55
C ALA A 228 18.16 -22.66 -10.34
N ARG A 229 17.30 -22.06 -11.17
CA ARG A 229 16.39 -22.81 -12.06
C ARG A 229 17.15 -23.63 -13.10
N ALA A 230 18.20 -23.07 -13.71
CA ALA A 230 19.05 -23.81 -14.65
C ALA A 230 19.77 -25.01 -13.99
N ALA A 231 20.04 -24.93 -12.68
CA ALA A 231 20.57 -26.02 -11.86
C ALA A 231 19.49 -27.00 -11.35
N GLY A 232 18.21 -26.78 -11.66
CA GLY A 232 17.11 -27.68 -11.29
C GLY A 232 16.41 -27.34 -9.97
N HIS A 233 16.73 -26.20 -9.35
CA HIS A 233 16.05 -25.72 -8.14
C HIS A 233 14.82 -24.87 -8.46
N GLU A 234 13.82 -24.94 -7.61
CA GLU A 234 12.62 -24.11 -7.73
C GLU A 234 12.79 -22.78 -6.99
N VAL A 235 12.13 -21.74 -7.51
CA VAL A 235 12.09 -20.41 -6.88
C VAL A 235 10.64 -20.13 -6.50
N HIS A 236 10.41 -19.86 -5.22
CA HIS A 236 9.06 -19.73 -4.66
C HIS A 236 8.83 -18.37 -4.02
N TYR A 237 7.55 -18.01 -3.96
CA TYR A 237 7.05 -16.86 -3.23
C TYR A 237 6.25 -17.33 -1.99
N CYS A 238 6.57 -16.79 -0.81
CA CYS A 238 5.90 -17.07 0.47
C CYS A 238 5.04 -15.88 0.89
N HIS A 239 3.72 -15.96 0.69
CA HIS A 239 2.82 -14.83 0.94
C HIS A 239 2.55 -14.62 2.44
N GLU A 240 2.68 -15.66 3.26
CA GLU A 240 2.51 -15.60 4.72
C GLU A 240 3.69 -14.89 5.40
N SER A 241 4.87 -14.86 4.76
CA SER A 241 6.00 -14.06 5.23
C SER A 241 5.88 -12.63 4.72
N VAL A 242 5.59 -11.68 5.62
CA VAL A 242 5.31 -10.29 5.25
C VAL A 242 6.37 -9.36 5.83
N VAL A 243 6.95 -8.52 4.97
CA VAL A 243 7.96 -7.52 5.31
C VAL A 243 7.59 -6.19 4.67
N TYR A 244 7.62 -5.09 5.43
CA TYR A 244 7.54 -3.75 4.84
C TYR A 244 8.93 -3.33 4.38
N HIS A 245 9.03 -2.70 3.22
CA HIS A 245 10.29 -2.19 2.68
C HIS A 245 10.11 -0.71 2.35
N LEU A 246 10.94 0.13 2.98
CA LEU A 246 10.72 1.58 3.04
C LEU A 246 11.30 2.32 1.83
N GLU A 247 12.21 1.70 1.09
CA GLU A 247 12.82 2.26 -0.10
C GLU A 247 12.47 1.48 -1.39
N SER A 248 12.67 2.19 -2.51
CA SER A 248 12.49 1.77 -3.90
C SER A 248 11.10 1.93 -4.52
N VAL A 249 10.66 3.18 -4.62
CA VAL A 249 9.86 3.66 -5.78
C VAL A 249 10.62 4.79 -6.48
N SER A 250 11.82 4.47 -6.94
CA SER A 250 12.45 5.05 -8.14
C SER A 250 13.89 4.55 -8.23
N ARG A 251 14.09 3.31 -8.69
CA ARG A 251 15.33 3.05 -9.43
C ARG A 251 15.31 4.01 -10.60
N ASP A 252 16.26 4.94 -10.65
CA ASP A 252 16.40 5.80 -11.80
C ASP A 252 16.78 4.91 -12.98
N VAL A 253 15.79 4.59 -13.82
CA VAL A 253 15.94 3.81 -15.06
C VAL A 253 16.94 4.46 -16.04
N ARG A 254 17.41 5.69 -15.75
CA ARG A 254 18.41 6.43 -16.51
C ARG A 254 19.82 6.32 -15.92
N ALA A 255 20.01 5.67 -14.76
CA ALA A 255 21.33 5.45 -14.19
C ALA A 255 22.21 4.60 -15.14
N PRO A 256 23.50 4.95 -15.36
CA PRO A 256 24.38 4.19 -16.24
C PRO A 256 24.53 2.70 -15.85
N GLU A 257 24.46 2.41 -14.55
CA GLU A 257 24.52 1.06 -13.96
C GLU A 257 23.36 0.18 -14.43
N GLU A 258 22.15 0.74 -14.51
CA GLU A 258 20.95 0.00 -14.95
C GLU A 258 21.08 -0.46 -16.40
N ARG A 259 21.65 0.38 -17.28
CA ARG A 259 21.92 -0.02 -18.68
C ARG A 259 22.91 -1.18 -18.74
N ALA A 260 24.01 -1.11 -18.00
CA ALA A 260 25.03 -2.16 -17.98
C ALA A 260 24.48 -3.48 -17.42
N ASN A 261 23.71 -3.43 -16.33
CA ASN A 261 23.05 -4.59 -15.76
C ASN A 261 22.05 -5.22 -16.75
N ARG A 262 21.25 -4.38 -17.42
CA ARG A 262 20.28 -4.83 -18.43
C ARG A 262 20.97 -5.49 -19.63
N GLU A 263 22.07 -4.94 -20.11
CA GLU A 263 22.88 -5.53 -21.19
C GLU A 263 23.49 -6.88 -20.77
N ARG A 264 24.03 -6.96 -19.55
CA ARG A 264 24.57 -8.20 -18.97
C ARG A 264 23.50 -9.29 -18.86
N TYR A 265 22.33 -8.94 -18.30
CA TYR A 265 21.17 -9.83 -18.26
C TYR A 265 20.78 -10.27 -19.67
N ALA A 266 20.70 -9.34 -20.63
CA ALA A 266 20.27 -9.65 -21.97
C ALA A 266 21.21 -10.63 -22.66
N ALA A 267 22.52 -10.42 -22.52
CA ALA A 267 23.55 -11.29 -23.08
C ALA A 267 23.52 -12.71 -22.49
N ARG A 268 23.12 -12.84 -21.22
CA ARG A 268 23.12 -14.14 -20.52
C ARG A 268 21.79 -14.88 -20.65
N TRP A 269 20.65 -14.20 -20.51
CA TRP A 269 19.37 -14.85 -20.21
C TRP A 269 18.24 -14.59 -21.20
N ARG A 270 18.24 -13.47 -21.93
CA ARG A 270 17.06 -13.02 -22.72
C ARG A 270 16.53 -14.10 -23.68
N ASP A 271 17.42 -14.86 -24.30
CA ASP A 271 17.04 -15.89 -25.27
C ASP A 271 16.70 -17.25 -24.63
N GLN A 272 17.00 -17.42 -23.34
CA GLN A 272 16.77 -18.65 -22.58
C GLN A 272 15.50 -18.60 -21.71
N VAL A 273 15.01 -17.41 -21.37
CA VAL A 273 13.82 -17.25 -20.51
C VAL A 273 12.52 -17.53 -21.24
N ILE A 274 11.56 -18.11 -20.51
CA ILE A 274 10.19 -18.34 -20.94
C ILE A 274 9.35 -17.13 -20.53
N ARG A 275 8.45 -16.66 -21.40
CA ARG A 275 7.49 -15.61 -21.10
C ARG A 275 6.32 -16.24 -20.33
N ASP A 276 6.06 -15.78 -19.12
CA ASP A 276 5.10 -16.41 -18.20
C ASP A 276 4.17 -15.41 -17.49
N ASP A 277 4.35 -14.10 -17.70
CA ASP A 277 3.52 -13.04 -17.13
C ASP A 277 2.01 -13.26 -17.35
N VAL A 278 1.59 -13.50 -18.60
CA VAL A 278 0.19 -13.75 -18.96
C VAL A 278 -0.34 -15.04 -18.34
N THR A 279 0.49 -16.06 -18.17
CA THR A 279 0.08 -17.34 -17.58
C THR A 279 -0.41 -17.15 -16.15
N TYR A 280 0.32 -16.39 -15.34
CA TYR A 280 -0.10 -16.09 -13.96
C TYR A 280 -1.44 -15.34 -13.91
N TYR A 281 -1.65 -14.41 -14.83
CA TYR A 281 -2.94 -13.71 -14.93
C TYR A 281 -4.08 -14.63 -15.37
N LEU A 282 -3.83 -15.63 -16.21
CA LEU A 282 -4.84 -16.63 -16.54
C LEU A 282 -5.15 -17.55 -15.34
N GLU A 283 -4.13 -18.01 -14.63
CA GLU A 283 -4.26 -18.92 -13.47
C GLU A 283 -4.96 -18.31 -12.25
N ASP A 284 -4.97 -16.99 -12.15
CA ASP A 284 -5.63 -16.27 -11.05
C ASP A 284 -7.00 -15.72 -11.45
N ASP A 285 -7.56 -16.20 -12.55
CA ASP A 285 -8.85 -15.75 -13.11
C ASP A 285 -8.89 -14.23 -13.35
N LEU A 286 -7.72 -13.68 -13.64
CA LEU A 286 -7.47 -12.27 -13.85
C LEU A 286 -7.60 -11.92 -15.36
N ILE A 287 -7.28 -12.86 -16.25
CA ILE A 287 -7.65 -12.90 -17.66
C ILE A 287 -8.39 -14.21 -17.92
N SER A 288 -9.37 -14.23 -18.82
CA SER A 288 -9.94 -15.47 -19.34
C SER A 288 -10.14 -15.42 -20.85
N ILE A 289 -9.91 -16.55 -21.49
CA ILE A 289 -10.07 -16.74 -22.95
C ILE A 289 -11.00 -17.94 -23.15
N LYS A 290 -12.13 -17.75 -23.83
CA LYS A 290 -13.12 -18.80 -24.11
C LYS A 290 -13.30 -18.94 -25.62
N TYR A 291 -13.42 -20.17 -26.11
CA TYR A 291 -13.72 -20.42 -27.52
C TYR A 291 -15.24 -20.63 -27.66
N ASN A 292 -15.88 -19.97 -28.62
CA ASN A 292 -17.30 -20.14 -28.86
C ASN A 292 -17.60 -20.46 -30.33
N ALA A 293 -18.81 -20.97 -30.61
CA ALA A 293 -19.18 -21.44 -31.94
C ALA A 293 -19.51 -20.30 -32.94
N ARG A 294 -19.70 -19.07 -32.46
CA ARG A 294 -20.15 -17.90 -33.24
C ARG A 294 -19.02 -16.88 -33.49
N TYR A 295 -18.05 -16.81 -32.58
CA TYR A 295 -16.82 -16.02 -32.60
C TYR A 295 -15.67 -16.92 -32.10
N PRO A 296 -14.53 -16.98 -32.78
CA PRO A 296 -13.50 -17.96 -32.47
C PRO A 296 -12.92 -17.78 -31.04
N ILE A 297 -12.93 -16.57 -30.47
CA ILE A 297 -12.39 -16.27 -29.14
C ILE A 297 -13.23 -15.17 -28.46
N ASP A 298 -13.64 -15.40 -27.22
CA ASP A 298 -14.08 -14.40 -26.24
C ASP A 298 -12.94 -14.15 -25.25
N PHE A 299 -12.61 -12.88 -25.04
CA PHE A 299 -11.58 -12.45 -24.10
C PHE A 299 -12.24 -11.62 -23.00
N ALA A 300 -11.98 -11.96 -21.73
CA ALA A 300 -12.47 -11.20 -20.60
C ALA A 300 -11.34 -10.90 -19.61
N ILE A 301 -11.32 -9.68 -19.10
CA ILE A 301 -10.38 -9.22 -18.08
C ILE A 301 -11.17 -9.07 -16.78
N SER A 302 -10.66 -9.65 -15.70
CA SER A 302 -11.26 -9.47 -14.38
C SER A 302 -11.11 -8.01 -13.94
N PRO A 303 -12.15 -7.40 -13.34
CA PRO A 303 -12.03 -6.11 -12.67
C PRO A 303 -10.93 -6.07 -11.61
N LEU A 304 -10.52 -7.24 -11.10
CA LEU A 304 -9.46 -7.42 -10.12
C LEU A 304 -8.04 -7.39 -10.74
N LEU A 305 -7.91 -7.73 -12.03
CA LEU A 305 -6.63 -7.65 -12.74
C LEU A 305 -6.37 -6.26 -13.25
N ALA A 306 -7.45 -5.62 -13.69
CA ALA A 306 -7.42 -4.28 -14.20
C ALA A 306 -6.73 -3.41 -13.14
N THR A 307 -5.41 -3.21 -13.29
CA THR A 307 -4.89 -1.87 -13.20
C THR A 307 -5.86 -1.09 -14.04
N TRP A 308 -6.58 -0.16 -13.42
CA TRP A 308 -7.30 0.83 -14.18
C TRP A 308 -6.31 1.52 -15.13
N THR A 309 -6.06 0.96 -16.32
CA THR A 309 -6.13 1.72 -17.55
C THR A 309 -7.60 1.82 -17.85
N ILE A 310 -8.28 2.64 -17.06
CA ILE A 310 -9.55 3.18 -17.49
C ILE A 310 -9.22 4.14 -18.62
N ASP A 311 -9.77 3.81 -19.78
CA ASP A 311 -10.19 4.76 -20.79
C ASP A 311 -10.70 6.03 -20.10
N GLU A 312 -9.92 7.12 -20.18
CA GLU A 312 -9.95 8.51 -19.69
C GLU A 312 -11.17 9.11 -18.93
N SER A 313 -12.25 8.39 -18.62
CA SER A 313 -13.54 8.95 -18.18
C SER A 313 -14.05 8.53 -16.80
N LEU A 314 -13.33 7.74 -16.01
CA LEU A 314 -13.65 7.46 -14.60
C LEU A 314 -12.32 7.22 -13.86
N ARG A 315 -11.91 7.80 -12.73
CA ARG A 315 -12.38 8.81 -11.78
C ARG A 315 -11.15 9.16 -10.91
N ASP A 316 -10.83 10.45 -10.82
CA ASP A 316 -9.70 10.99 -10.03
C ASP A 316 -9.71 10.66 -8.54
N SER A 317 -10.82 10.21 -7.96
CA SER A 317 -10.85 9.79 -6.55
C SER A 317 -9.87 8.65 -6.27
N ASP A 318 -9.78 7.65 -7.13
CA ASP A 318 -8.88 6.50 -6.92
C ASP A 318 -7.43 6.86 -7.26
N ARG A 319 -7.25 7.77 -8.22
CA ARG A 319 -5.95 8.34 -8.58
C ARG A 319 -5.42 9.28 -7.48
N LEU A 320 -6.31 10.06 -6.86
CA LEU A 320 -6.06 10.95 -5.73
C LEU A 320 -5.95 10.17 -4.42
N LEU A 321 -6.61 9.02 -4.27
CA LEU A 321 -6.41 8.11 -3.14
C LEU A 321 -5.08 7.39 -3.27
N ALA A 322 -4.69 6.94 -4.47
CA ALA A 322 -3.37 6.37 -4.73
C ALA A 322 -2.26 7.44 -4.65
N GLU A 323 -2.53 8.69 -5.04
CA GLU A 323 -1.61 9.81 -4.90
C GLU A 323 -1.57 10.33 -3.46
N ARG A 324 -2.69 10.35 -2.73
CA ARG A 324 -2.73 10.64 -1.29
C ARG A 324 -2.12 9.53 -0.46
N ALA A 325 -2.28 8.26 -0.83
CA ALA A 325 -1.60 7.13 -0.20
C ALA A 325 -0.09 7.19 -0.47
N ARG A 326 0.32 7.55 -1.70
CA ARG A 326 1.72 7.86 -2.02
C ARG A 326 2.21 9.08 -1.27
N GLN A 327 1.44 10.16 -1.15
CA GLN A 327 1.82 11.35 -0.39
C GLN A 327 1.85 11.08 1.11
N VAL A 328 0.92 10.30 1.67
CA VAL A 328 0.95 9.83 3.06
C VAL A 328 2.15 8.91 3.27
N THR A 329 2.48 8.05 2.32
CA THR A 329 3.70 7.23 2.36
C THR A 329 4.96 8.09 2.29
N ILE A 330 4.99 9.10 1.41
CA ILE A 330 6.08 10.07 1.30
C ILE A 330 6.16 10.92 2.56
N LEU A 331 5.03 11.29 3.18
CA LEU A 331 4.96 12.07 4.41
C LEU A 331 5.32 11.23 5.63
N LEU A 332 4.93 9.96 5.71
CA LEU A 332 5.37 9.00 6.73
C LEU A 332 6.86 8.70 6.57
N ARG A 333 7.34 8.48 5.34
CA ARG A 333 8.76 8.38 5.02
C ARG A 333 9.51 9.64 5.42
N ASN A 334 8.99 10.82 5.08
CA ASN A 334 9.59 12.09 5.44
C ASN A 334 9.54 12.35 6.94
N ASN A 335 8.47 11.93 7.65
CA ASN A 335 8.33 12.04 9.09
C ASN A 335 9.28 11.08 9.81
N ILE A 336 9.45 9.86 9.30
CA ILE A 336 10.47 8.89 9.76
C ILE A 336 11.87 9.42 9.47
N VAL A 337 12.12 10.01 8.30
CA VAL A 337 13.39 10.67 7.93
C VAL A 337 13.64 11.93 8.76
N LEU A 338 12.60 12.67 9.14
CA LEU A 338 12.68 13.83 10.03
C LEU A 338 12.97 13.40 11.47
N ASN A 339 12.25 12.42 12.00
CA ASN A 339 12.53 11.80 13.30
C ASN A 339 13.93 11.19 13.34
N THR A 340 14.36 10.58 12.23
CA THR A 340 15.73 10.13 11.98
C THR A 340 16.72 11.28 12.07
N ARG A 341 16.49 12.40 11.39
CA ARG A 341 17.39 13.57 11.40
C ARG A 341 17.46 14.21 12.79
N VAL A 342 16.33 14.24 13.51
CA VAL A 342 16.27 14.69 14.91
C VAL A 342 17.08 13.76 15.80
N HIS A 343 16.90 12.44 15.67
CA HIS A 343 17.63 11.46 16.46
C HIS A 343 19.13 11.41 16.12
N GLU A 344 19.49 11.60 14.84
CA GLU A 344 20.89 11.77 14.42
C GLU A 344 21.51 13.04 14.99
N ALA A 345 20.75 14.14 15.09
CA ALA A 345 21.21 15.35 15.74
C ALA A 345 21.41 15.15 17.25
N GLU A 346 20.50 14.44 17.91
CA GLU A 346 20.63 14.05 19.33
C GLU A 346 21.86 13.17 19.56
N LEU A 347 22.08 12.16 18.71
CA LEU A 347 23.25 11.26 18.79
C LEU A 347 24.56 12.00 18.51
N ARG A 348 24.58 12.96 17.56
CA ARG A 348 25.75 13.81 17.31
C ARG A 348 26.05 14.72 18.51
N ALA A 349 25.02 15.24 19.17
CA ALA A 349 25.19 16.04 20.39
C ALA A 349 25.76 15.17 21.53
N LEU A 350 25.25 13.95 21.71
CA LEU A 350 25.73 13.00 22.72
C LEU A 350 27.20 12.59 22.50
N ASP A 351 27.57 12.37 21.24
CA ASP A 351 28.94 12.02 20.87
C ASP A 351 29.91 13.20 21.02
N ALA A 352 29.48 14.43 20.72
CA ALA A 352 30.25 15.63 20.99
C ALA A 352 30.47 15.83 22.50
N GLU A 353 29.46 15.57 23.32
CA GLU A 353 29.53 15.60 24.78
C GLU A 353 30.50 14.55 25.32
N GLN A 354 30.42 13.31 24.82
CA GLN A 354 31.32 12.23 25.24
C GLN A 354 32.78 12.52 24.86
N ARG A 355 33.03 13.09 23.67
CA ARG A 355 34.37 13.54 23.27
C ARG A 355 34.89 14.66 24.16
N ALA A 356 34.03 15.62 24.51
CA ALA A 356 34.41 16.71 25.42
C ALA A 356 34.74 16.18 26.83
N ARG A 357 33.97 15.22 27.36
CA ARG A 357 34.25 14.55 28.64
C ARG A 357 35.54 13.74 28.61
N ASN A 358 35.77 12.97 27.55
CA ASN A 358 37.00 12.18 27.40
C ASN A 358 38.24 13.09 27.27
N ALA A 359 38.12 14.22 26.54
CA ALA A 359 39.19 15.20 26.43
C ALA A 359 39.45 15.91 27.78
N TYR A 360 38.41 16.24 28.54
CA TYR A 360 38.54 16.82 29.89
C TYR A 360 39.24 15.86 30.85
N GLN A 361 38.86 14.57 30.84
CA GLN A 361 39.49 13.55 31.69
C GLN A 361 40.99 13.38 31.36
N LEU A 362 41.35 13.39 30.07
CA LEU A 362 42.75 13.31 29.63
C LEU A 362 43.61 14.49 30.11
N VAL A 363 43.02 15.68 30.23
CA VAL A 363 43.73 16.88 30.73
C VAL A 363 43.86 16.86 32.26
N GLN A 364 42.83 16.38 32.97
CA GLN A 364 42.88 16.14 34.42
C GLN A 364 43.94 15.09 34.78
N ASP A 365 44.00 13.98 34.04
CA ASP A 365 45.01 12.92 34.24
C ASP A 365 46.45 13.41 33.95
N ALA A 366 46.60 14.49 33.16
CA ALA A 366 47.87 15.18 32.90
C ALA A 366 48.23 16.25 33.96
N GLY A 367 47.42 16.41 35.02
CA GLY A 367 47.68 17.32 36.13
C GLY A 367 47.47 18.80 35.83
N LEU A 368 46.74 19.14 34.77
CA LEU A 368 46.43 20.51 34.37
C LEU A 368 45.01 20.88 34.82
N ASP A 369 44.90 21.95 35.60
CA ASP A 369 43.63 22.44 36.12
C ASP A 369 42.88 23.25 35.06
N ILE A 370 41.89 22.62 34.43
CA ILE A 370 40.98 23.26 33.46
C ILE A 370 39.54 23.20 33.98
N ALA A 371 38.73 24.21 33.66
CA ALA A 371 37.33 24.26 34.05
C ALA A 371 36.53 23.13 33.37
N ALA A 372 35.61 22.51 34.13
CA ALA A 372 34.70 21.48 33.61
C ALA A 372 33.86 22.02 32.44
N PRO A 373 33.61 21.22 31.40
CA PRO A 373 32.75 21.64 30.29
C PRO A 373 31.34 21.95 30.82
N PRO A 374 30.69 23.02 30.34
CA PRO A 374 29.37 23.42 30.81
C PRO A 374 28.34 22.32 30.49
N ALA A 375 27.48 22.01 31.47
CA ALA A 375 26.32 21.16 31.22
C ALA A 375 25.37 21.88 30.23
N ILE A 376 24.92 21.17 29.21
CA ILE A 376 23.96 21.72 28.25
C ILE A 376 22.64 21.96 28.99
N ASP A 377 22.29 23.22 29.15
CA ASP A 377 21.00 23.67 29.65
C ASP A 377 19.91 23.26 28.65
N ARG A 378 18.97 22.41 29.09
CA ARG A 378 17.96 21.77 28.23
C ARG A 378 16.89 22.73 27.72
N GLU A 379 16.93 24.01 28.08
CA GLU A 379 15.87 24.98 27.74
C GLU A 379 16.31 26.18 26.89
N ARG A 380 17.55 26.27 26.37
CA ARG A 380 17.93 27.34 25.42
C ARG A 380 18.89 26.85 24.33
N GLY A 381 18.40 26.75 23.09
CA GLY A 381 19.24 26.52 21.90
C GLY A 381 20.06 27.77 21.50
N PRO A 382 21.29 27.63 20.99
CA PRO A 382 22.12 28.75 20.62
C PRO A 382 21.82 29.26 19.20
N ALA A 383 21.78 30.58 19.08
CA ALA A 383 21.72 31.31 17.82
C ALA A 383 23.11 31.44 17.18
N GLY A 384 23.15 31.41 15.84
CA GLY A 384 24.11 32.18 15.06
C GLY A 384 25.27 31.42 14.42
N MET A 385 25.04 30.82 13.24
CA MET A 385 25.64 31.27 11.97
C MET A 385 24.94 30.50 10.83
N ALA A 386 24.02 31.15 10.12
CA ALA A 386 23.34 30.54 8.98
C ALA A 386 24.28 30.59 7.75
N PRO A 387 24.35 29.52 6.93
CA PRO A 387 24.89 29.65 5.58
C PRO A 387 24.01 30.63 4.81
N ALA A 388 24.61 31.42 3.90
CA ALA A 388 23.88 32.42 3.12
C ALA A 388 22.64 31.80 2.47
N PRO A 389 21.45 32.43 2.59
CA PRO A 389 20.25 31.89 1.99
C PRO A 389 20.44 31.84 0.47
N PRO A 390 19.94 30.80 -0.21
CA PRO A 390 19.94 30.75 -1.66
C PRO A 390 19.25 32.02 -2.20
N PRO A 391 19.66 32.53 -3.38
CA PRO A 391 19.04 33.73 -3.95
C PRO A 391 17.53 33.51 -4.08
N LEU A 392 16.75 34.43 -3.51
CA LEU A 392 15.29 34.41 -3.60
C LEU A 392 14.87 34.38 -5.08
N ARG A 393 13.84 33.61 -5.39
CA ARG A 393 13.27 33.46 -6.74
C ARG A 393 11.78 33.78 -6.69
N ILE A 394 11.17 33.98 -7.85
CA ILE A 394 9.71 34.07 -7.90
C ILE A 394 9.17 32.69 -7.53
N ILE A 395 8.28 32.65 -6.53
CA ILE A 395 7.63 31.45 -6.04
C ILE A 395 6.12 31.70 -5.98
N GLY A 396 5.33 30.65 -6.10
CA GLY A 396 3.90 30.73 -5.88
C GLY A 396 3.25 29.38 -6.06
N ASN A 397 2.01 29.28 -5.58
CA ASN A 397 1.24 28.06 -5.59
C ASN A 397 -0.24 28.35 -5.84
N ILE A 398 -0.89 27.44 -6.57
CA ILE A 398 -2.34 27.42 -6.74
C ILE A 398 -2.92 26.58 -5.61
N GLU A 399 -3.81 27.15 -4.81
CA GLU A 399 -4.51 26.44 -3.74
C GLU A 399 -5.90 26.00 -4.18
N ARG A 400 -6.54 26.82 -5.04
CA ARG A 400 -7.79 26.51 -5.73
C ARG A 400 -7.66 26.93 -7.20
N PRO A 401 -8.00 26.09 -8.17
CA PRO A 401 -8.39 24.69 -8.01
C PRO A 401 -7.28 23.84 -7.37
N GLY A 402 -7.65 23.01 -6.39
CA GLY A 402 -6.71 22.10 -5.75
C GLY A 402 -6.40 20.91 -6.64
N LEU A 403 -5.25 20.26 -6.43
CA LEU A 403 -4.91 18.99 -7.09
C LEU A 403 -6.04 17.96 -6.89
N GLY A 404 -6.62 17.47 -7.99
CA GLY A 404 -7.67 16.44 -8.00
C GLY A 404 -9.07 16.94 -7.64
N GLN A 405 -9.40 18.20 -7.92
CA GLN A 405 -10.79 18.65 -7.89
C GLN A 405 -11.66 17.87 -8.90
N ALA A 406 -12.94 17.65 -8.59
CA ALA A 406 -13.87 16.99 -9.50
C ALA A 406 -14.05 17.78 -10.81
N PRO A 407 -14.38 17.12 -11.94
CA PRO A 407 -14.63 17.80 -13.21
C PRO A 407 -15.64 18.94 -13.05
N LEU A 408 -15.28 20.11 -13.56
CA LEU A 408 -16.06 21.34 -13.44
C LEU A 408 -17.28 21.25 -14.36
N THR A 409 -18.45 21.53 -13.79
CA THR A 409 -19.75 21.50 -14.49
C THR A 409 -20.36 22.89 -14.64
N GLY A 410 -19.66 23.94 -14.19
CA GLY A 410 -20.11 25.33 -14.17
C GLY A 410 -19.37 26.23 -15.18
N PRO A 411 -19.93 27.41 -15.52
CA PRO A 411 -19.37 28.29 -16.55
C PRO A 411 -18.19 29.15 -16.07
N VAL A 412 -17.85 29.11 -14.78
CA VAL A 412 -16.84 29.96 -14.14
C VAL A 412 -16.05 29.13 -13.13
N LEU A 413 -14.73 29.36 -13.06
CA LEU A 413 -13.82 28.80 -12.07
C LEU A 413 -13.21 29.91 -11.21
N THR A 414 -13.35 29.81 -9.90
CA THR A 414 -12.62 30.67 -8.95
C THR A 414 -11.22 30.11 -8.69
N VAL A 415 -10.20 30.91 -8.97
CA VAL A 415 -8.80 30.61 -8.69
C VAL A 415 -8.35 31.35 -7.43
N VAL A 416 -7.65 30.67 -6.53
CA VAL A 416 -7.05 31.22 -5.30
C VAL A 416 -5.65 30.64 -5.11
N GLY A 417 -4.71 31.47 -4.65
CA GLY A 417 -3.38 31.00 -4.31
C GLY A 417 -2.52 32.07 -3.66
N TRP A 418 -1.21 31.86 -3.69
CA TRP A 418 -0.24 32.83 -3.19
C TRP A 418 1.00 32.90 -4.08
N ALA A 419 1.68 34.04 -4.08
CA ALA A 419 2.88 34.31 -4.85
C ALA A 419 3.80 35.29 -4.12
N HIS A 420 5.11 35.12 -4.29
CA HIS A 420 6.15 36.02 -3.78
C HIS A 420 7.25 36.22 -4.81
N SER A 421 7.82 37.43 -4.84
CA SER A 421 8.97 37.78 -5.65
C SER A 421 9.97 38.60 -4.86
N PRO A 422 11.29 38.44 -5.09
CA PRO A 422 12.33 39.21 -4.41
C PRO A 422 12.22 40.73 -4.63
N VAL A 423 11.52 41.15 -5.69
CA VAL A 423 11.39 42.55 -6.12
C VAL A 423 9.93 42.99 -6.20
N GLY A 424 9.03 42.24 -5.56
CA GLY A 424 7.59 42.48 -5.59
C GLY A 424 6.90 41.94 -6.85
N ILE A 425 5.61 41.63 -6.71
CA ILE A 425 4.77 41.16 -7.81
C ILE A 425 4.17 42.34 -8.58
N ALA A 426 4.25 42.30 -9.90
CA ALA A 426 3.63 43.28 -10.78
C ALA A 426 2.23 42.85 -11.23
N ARG A 427 2.05 41.57 -11.56
CA ARG A 427 0.75 41.01 -11.97
C ARG A 427 0.72 39.49 -11.81
N VAL A 428 -0.50 38.97 -11.66
CA VAL A 428 -0.82 37.54 -11.67
C VAL A 428 -1.86 37.32 -12.76
N GLU A 429 -1.58 36.43 -13.70
CA GLU A 429 -2.40 36.18 -14.89
C GLU A 429 -2.76 34.70 -14.98
N ALA A 430 -4.00 34.41 -15.38
CA ALA A 430 -4.47 33.07 -15.63
C ALA A 430 -4.52 32.81 -17.14
N LEU A 431 -3.93 31.70 -17.55
CA LEU A 431 -3.95 31.17 -18.91
C LEU A 431 -4.55 29.77 -18.89
N ILE A 432 -5.38 29.45 -19.87
CA ILE A 432 -5.87 28.10 -20.11
C ILE A 432 -5.33 27.64 -21.47
N ASP A 433 -4.64 26.50 -21.50
CA ASP A 433 -3.98 25.95 -22.70
C ASP A 433 -3.14 27.01 -23.45
N ASP A 434 -2.30 27.73 -22.70
CA ASP A 434 -1.47 28.85 -23.15
C ASP A 434 -2.22 30.09 -23.67
N GLU A 435 -3.56 30.14 -23.59
CA GLU A 435 -4.37 31.30 -23.95
C GLU A 435 -4.72 32.15 -22.73
N LEU A 436 -4.42 33.46 -22.78
CA LEU A 436 -4.69 34.38 -21.67
C LEU A 436 -6.20 34.52 -21.41
N THR A 437 -6.65 34.02 -20.26
CA THR A 437 -8.07 34.00 -19.87
C THR A 437 -8.43 35.20 -18.99
N GLY A 438 -7.49 35.74 -18.21
CA GLY A 438 -7.72 36.95 -17.41
C GLY A 438 -6.64 37.27 -16.38
N ALA A 439 -6.71 38.45 -15.78
CA ALA A 439 -5.83 38.84 -14.66
C ALA A 439 -6.50 38.55 -13.31
N LEU A 440 -5.72 38.06 -12.35
CA LEU A 440 -6.18 37.78 -10.99
C LEU A 440 -5.83 38.93 -10.04
N GLY A 441 -6.69 39.19 -9.07
CA GLY A 441 -6.42 40.18 -8.02
C GLY A 441 -5.32 39.68 -7.09
N TYR A 442 -4.26 40.46 -6.88
CA TYR A 442 -3.14 40.16 -5.99
C TYR A 442 -3.06 41.18 -4.84
N GLY A 443 -2.52 40.76 -3.69
CA GLY A 443 -2.37 41.61 -2.50
C GLY A 443 -3.23 41.16 -1.31
N LEU A 444 -3.75 39.93 -1.33
CA LEU A 444 -4.57 39.41 -0.24
C LEU A 444 -3.69 39.00 0.95
N PRO A 445 -4.12 39.25 2.21
CA PRO A 445 -3.32 38.98 3.40
C PRO A 445 -3.09 37.48 3.61
N ARG A 446 -1.82 37.08 3.83
CA ARG A 446 -1.37 35.69 4.02
C ARG A 446 -0.24 35.58 5.07
N PRO A 447 -0.51 35.89 6.35
CA PRO A 447 0.49 35.80 7.41
C PRO A 447 1.02 34.38 7.65
N ASP A 448 0.22 33.36 7.31
CA ASP A 448 0.59 31.95 7.33
C ASP A 448 1.69 31.62 6.31
N ILE A 449 1.65 32.24 5.13
CA ILE A 449 2.66 32.08 4.09
C ILE A 449 3.90 32.93 4.40
N ALA A 450 3.72 34.15 4.91
CA ALA A 450 4.81 35.01 5.36
C ALA A 450 5.72 34.32 6.39
N ALA A 451 5.11 33.60 7.36
CA ALA A 451 5.82 32.87 8.39
C ALA A 451 6.65 31.70 7.86
N THR A 452 6.22 31.08 6.75
CA THR A 452 6.91 29.94 6.13
C THR A 452 7.93 30.36 5.06
N HIS A 453 7.82 31.58 4.54
CA HIS A 453 8.70 32.12 3.49
C HIS A 453 9.23 33.54 3.86
N PRO A 454 10.08 33.66 4.89
CA PRO A 454 10.61 34.95 5.32
C PRO A 454 11.59 35.56 4.29
N GLY A 455 11.59 36.89 4.17
CA GLY A 455 12.56 37.63 3.34
C GLY A 455 12.03 38.19 2.01
N TYR A 456 10.75 37.97 1.69
CA TYR A 456 10.09 38.58 0.53
C TYR A 456 9.43 39.92 0.90
N PRO A 457 9.53 40.97 0.06
CA PRO A 457 8.96 42.30 0.34
C PRO A 457 7.43 42.28 0.51
N ASP A 458 6.73 41.34 -0.13
CA ASP A 458 5.26 41.20 -0.08
C ASP A 458 4.79 40.10 0.89
N GLY A 459 5.63 39.69 1.85
CA GLY A 459 5.42 38.50 2.69
C GLY A 459 4.00 38.36 3.27
N ASP A 460 3.47 39.43 3.86
CA ASP A 460 2.17 39.39 4.53
C ASP A 460 0.96 39.54 3.59
N HIS A 461 1.18 39.88 2.31
CA HIS A 461 0.13 40.20 1.33
C HIS A 461 0.28 39.40 0.02
N GLY A 462 0.91 38.22 0.09
CA GLY A 462 1.21 37.39 -1.07
C GLY A 462 0.01 36.67 -1.71
N GLY A 463 -1.21 36.82 -1.22
CA GLY A 463 -2.36 36.09 -1.74
C GLY A 463 -2.93 36.66 -3.03
N PHE A 464 -3.47 35.79 -3.89
CA PHE A 464 -4.25 36.17 -5.08
C PHE A 464 -5.58 35.42 -5.18
N SER A 465 -6.57 36.02 -5.84
CA SER A 465 -7.87 35.40 -6.15
C SER A 465 -8.53 36.05 -7.37
N GLY A 466 -9.33 35.27 -8.12
CA GLY A 466 -10.17 35.79 -9.20
C GLY A 466 -10.97 34.70 -9.90
N ASP A 467 -12.02 35.10 -10.62
CA ASP A 467 -12.89 34.22 -11.38
C ASP A 467 -12.50 34.22 -12.87
N ILE A 468 -12.43 33.04 -13.49
CA ILE A 468 -12.17 32.86 -14.92
C ILE A 468 -13.32 32.13 -15.61
N ALA A 469 -13.67 32.53 -16.83
CA ALA A 469 -14.76 31.92 -17.59
C ALA A 469 -14.32 30.62 -18.28
N LEU A 470 -15.22 29.63 -18.34
CA LEU A 470 -15.00 28.32 -18.95
C LEU A 470 -15.91 28.05 -20.16
N THR A 471 -16.71 29.05 -20.58
CA THR A 471 -17.86 28.88 -21.49
C THR A 471 -17.52 28.43 -22.90
N ASP A 472 -16.30 28.65 -23.37
CA ASP A 472 -15.88 28.35 -24.75
C ASP A 472 -14.94 27.13 -24.85
N LEU A 473 -14.73 26.43 -23.73
CA LEU A 473 -13.84 25.28 -23.64
C LEU A 473 -14.58 23.97 -23.90
N ARG A 474 -13.88 22.99 -24.46
CA ARG A 474 -14.45 21.67 -24.76
C ARG A 474 -14.44 20.81 -23.49
N PRO A 475 -15.38 19.86 -23.33
CA PRO A 475 -15.23 18.84 -22.30
C PRO A 475 -13.90 18.11 -22.45
N GLY A 476 -13.22 17.85 -21.32
CA GLY A 476 -11.88 17.24 -21.27
C GLY A 476 -10.87 18.02 -20.41
N PRO A 477 -9.61 17.56 -20.36
CA PRO A 477 -8.56 18.20 -19.59
C PRO A 477 -8.04 19.47 -20.27
N HIS A 478 -7.79 20.49 -19.46
CA HIS A 478 -7.18 21.76 -19.84
C HIS A 478 -6.08 22.13 -18.85
N GLU A 479 -4.98 22.71 -19.32
CA GLU A 479 -3.91 23.21 -18.46
C GLU A 479 -4.24 24.63 -17.99
N LEU A 480 -4.39 24.82 -16.67
CA LEU A 480 -4.46 26.14 -16.06
C LEU A 480 -3.06 26.56 -15.61
N CYS A 481 -2.53 27.59 -16.24
CA CYS A 481 -1.27 28.22 -15.89
C CYS A 481 -1.52 29.57 -15.22
N ILE A 482 -1.01 29.74 -14.00
CA ILE A 482 -0.95 31.02 -13.31
C ILE A 482 0.45 31.60 -13.47
N ARG A 483 0.56 32.61 -14.33
CA ARG A 483 1.80 33.33 -14.58
C ARG A 483 1.97 34.46 -13.59
N ILE A 484 3.05 34.40 -12.83
CA ILE A 484 3.41 35.35 -11.78
C ILE A 484 4.56 36.20 -12.31
N SER A 485 4.28 37.47 -12.63
CA SER A 485 5.30 38.39 -13.14
C SER A 485 5.74 39.39 -12.08
N ASP A 486 7.04 39.60 -11.95
CA ASP A 486 7.62 40.59 -11.03
C ASP A 486 7.78 41.99 -11.66
N GLN A 487 8.15 42.96 -10.82
CA GLN A 487 8.36 44.36 -11.25
C GLN A 487 9.52 44.56 -12.24
N GLN A 488 10.39 43.55 -12.42
CA GLN A 488 11.50 43.56 -13.37
C GLN A 488 11.16 42.82 -14.67
N GLY A 489 9.93 42.33 -14.83
CA GLY A 489 9.47 41.61 -16.01
C GLY A 489 9.92 40.14 -16.07
N ARG A 490 10.49 39.60 -14.99
CA ARG A 490 10.72 38.15 -14.86
C ARG A 490 9.41 37.48 -14.47
N TYR A 491 9.22 36.23 -14.85
CA TYR A 491 8.04 35.48 -14.48
C TYR A 491 8.37 34.06 -14.01
N ALA A 492 7.46 33.49 -13.23
CA ALA A 492 7.38 32.07 -12.95
C ALA A 492 5.94 31.62 -13.16
N ASP A 493 5.78 30.38 -13.63
CA ASP A 493 4.47 29.79 -13.87
C ASP A 493 4.18 28.76 -12.78
N ALA A 494 2.98 28.81 -12.21
CA ALA A 494 2.41 27.73 -11.42
C ALA A 494 1.34 27.07 -12.29
N THR A 495 1.47 25.78 -12.60
CA THR A 495 0.52 25.07 -13.46
C THR A 495 -0.25 24.01 -12.70
N THR A 496 -1.48 23.79 -13.11
CA THR A 496 -2.35 22.70 -12.64
C THR A 496 -3.28 22.28 -13.76
N THR A 497 -3.85 21.09 -13.69
CA THR A 497 -4.83 20.61 -14.68
C THR A 497 -6.24 20.81 -14.14
N ILE A 498 -7.13 21.32 -14.98
CA ILE A 498 -8.58 21.38 -14.72
C ILE A 498 -9.29 20.48 -15.73
N GLU A 499 -10.38 19.83 -15.33
CA GLU A 499 -11.14 18.93 -16.20
C GLU A 499 -12.58 19.43 -16.35
N LEU A 500 -13.10 19.51 -17.58
CA LEU A 500 -14.48 19.92 -17.90
C LEU A 500 -15.34 18.68 -18.22
N ALA A 501 -16.48 18.51 -17.55
CA ALA A 501 -17.31 17.31 -17.72
C ALA A 501 -18.11 17.28 -19.04
N ALA A 502 -18.34 16.07 -19.59
CA ALA A 502 -19.22 15.84 -20.74
C ALA A 502 -20.72 15.72 -20.34
N PRO A 503 -21.69 16.12 -21.19
CA PRO A 503 -23.12 15.97 -20.90
C PRO A 503 -23.60 14.50 -21.02
N VAL A 504 -24.33 13.97 -20.02
CA VAL A 504 -24.66 12.52 -19.82
C VAL A 504 -25.99 12.05 -20.50
N ARG A 505 -26.10 10.77 -20.95
CA ARG A 505 -27.32 10.06 -21.45
C ARG A 505 -27.71 8.83 -20.57
N HIS A 506 -28.99 8.44 -20.53
CA HIS A 506 -29.61 7.57 -19.49
C HIS A 506 -29.83 6.08 -19.85
N GLU A 507 -29.77 5.15 -18.88
CA GLU A 507 -29.94 3.67 -19.04
C GLU A 507 -31.40 3.20 -18.79
N ASP A 508 -31.92 2.28 -19.62
CA ASP A 508 -33.33 1.83 -19.63
C ASP A 508 -33.65 0.63 -18.67
N ARG A 509 -33.38 0.67 -17.36
CA ARG A 509 -33.66 -0.49 -16.46
C ARG A 509 -34.36 -0.13 -15.14
N VAL A 510 -35.17 -1.06 -14.60
CA VAL A 510 -35.69 -0.93 -13.23
C VAL A 510 -34.70 -1.57 -12.26
N ILE A 511 -34.22 -0.81 -11.28
CA ILE A 511 -33.24 -1.26 -10.28
C ILE A 511 -33.68 -0.84 -8.88
N GLY A 512 -33.12 -1.46 -7.83
CA GLY A 512 -33.42 -1.08 -6.46
C GLY A 512 -32.60 -1.84 -5.43
N HIS A 513 -32.68 -1.40 -4.19
CA HIS A 513 -31.98 -1.97 -3.04
C HIS A 513 -32.82 -1.84 -1.77
N CYS A 514 -32.69 -2.80 -0.86
CA CYS A 514 -33.33 -2.77 0.46
C CYS A 514 -32.25 -2.49 1.53
N ASP A 515 -32.32 -1.30 2.14
CA ASP A 515 -31.39 -0.87 3.18
C ASP A 515 -31.67 -1.57 4.52
N TYR A 516 -32.94 -1.89 4.79
CA TYR A 516 -33.38 -2.58 5.99
C TYR A 516 -34.70 -3.37 5.76
N PRO A 517 -34.86 -4.59 6.30
CA PRO A 517 -33.87 -5.36 7.08
C PRO A 517 -32.64 -5.71 6.25
N LYS A 518 -31.50 -5.92 6.91
CA LYS A 518 -30.30 -6.51 6.28
C LYS A 518 -30.33 -8.03 6.46
N PRO A 519 -29.66 -8.82 5.59
CA PRO A 519 -29.57 -10.26 5.77
C PRO A 519 -29.14 -10.64 7.20
N GLY A 520 -29.98 -11.42 7.89
CA GLY A 520 -29.73 -11.87 9.27
C GLY A 520 -30.02 -10.83 10.36
N SER A 521 -30.67 -9.70 10.04
CA SER A 521 -31.12 -8.73 11.04
C SER A 521 -32.10 -9.40 12.01
N ARG A 522 -31.81 -9.30 13.31
CA ARG A 522 -32.70 -9.76 14.38
C ARG A 522 -33.67 -8.64 14.77
N THR A 523 -34.98 -8.89 14.68
CA THR A 523 -35.99 -7.99 15.22
C THR A 523 -36.62 -8.60 16.48
N THR A 524 -36.66 -7.82 17.55
CA THR A 524 -37.23 -8.18 18.86
C THR A 524 -38.67 -7.68 19.05
N VAL A 525 -39.23 -6.96 18.06
CA VAL A 525 -40.53 -6.30 18.18
C VAL A 525 -41.61 -7.17 17.53
N ARG A 526 -42.41 -7.87 18.34
CA ARG A 526 -43.57 -8.71 17.94
C ARG A 526 -44.74 -7.93 17.30
N GLN A 527 -44.53 -6.77 16.66
CA GLN A 527 -45.64 -5.99 16.12
C GLN A 527 -45.38 -5.39 14.74
N GLN A 528 -44.19 -4.85 14.47
CA GLN A 528 -43.93 -4.17 13.20
C GLN A 528 -42.46 -4.37 12.75
N LEU A 529 -42.28 -4.77 11.49
CA LEU A 529 -41.00 -4.80 10.79
C LEU A 529 -40.88 -3.54 9.94
N THR A 530 -39.93 -2.67 10.26
CA THR A 530 -39.56 -1.55 9.40
C THR A 530 -38.90 -2.06 8.13
N VAL A 531 -39.26 -1.49 6.98
CA VAL A 531 -38.64 -1.75 5.69
C VAL A 531 -38.23 -0.42 5.08
N ARG A 532 -36.99 -0.33 4.58
CA ARG A 532 -36.43 0.86 3.92
C ARG A 532 -35.53 0.48 2.76
N GLY A 533 -35.45 1.35 1.77
CA GLY A 533 -34.60 1.14 0.59
C GLY A 533 -34.78 2.22 -0.45
N TRP A 534 -34.38 1.92 -1.68
CA TRP A 534 -34.59 2.77 -2.84
C TRP A 534 -34.87 1.95 -4.11
N ALA A 535 -35.57 2.54 -5.08
CA ALA A 535 -35.88 1.95 -6.37
C ALA A 535 -35.83 3.03 -7.47
N LEU A 536 -35.46 2.66 -8.69
CA LEU A 536 -35.30 3.55 -9.84
C LEU A 536 -35.88 2.95 -11.11
N SER A 537 -36.48 3.78 -11.95
CA SER A 537 -36.91 3.42 -13.30
C SER A 537 -36.85 4.66 -14.21
N PRO A 538 -36.49 4.52 -15.50
CA PRO A 538 -36.51 5.65 -16.44
C PRO A 538 -37.91 6.26 -16.58
N HIS A 539 -38.94 5.47 -16.30
CA HIS A 539 -40.35 5.85 -16.39
C HIS A 539 -41.01 6.06 -15.02
N GLY A 540 -40.23 5.99 -13.93
CA GLY A 540 -40.74 6.10 -12.56
C GLY A 540 -41.35 4.80 -12.02
N ILE A 541 -41.42 4.71 -10.69
CA ILE A 541 -42.00 3.55 -10.00
C ILE A 541 -43.49 3.77 -9.74
N ARG A 542 -44.30 2.79 -10.14
CA ARG A 542 -45.75 2.75 -9.91
C ARG A 542 -46.07 2.25 -8.51
N ALA A 543 -45.50 1.12 -8.09
CA ALA A 543 -45.80 0.51 -6.80
C ALA A 543 -44.67 -0.38 -6.28
N ILE A 544 -44.61 -0.55 -4.97
CA ILE A 544 -43.77 -1.54 -4.29
C ILE A 544 -44.66 -2.36 -3.36
N GLN A 545 -44.77 -3.66 -3.62
CA GLN A 545 -45.61 -4.58 -2.84
C GLN A 545 -44.72 -5.49 -1.99
N ALA A 546 -45.03 -5.60 -0.70
CA ALA A 546 -44.29 -6.46 0.23
C ALA A 546 -44.99 -7.80 0.48
N PHE A 547 -44.19 -8.85 0.57
CA PHE A 547 -44.59 -10.21 0.94
C PHE A 547 -43.65 -10.74 2.01
N VAL A 548 -44.17 -11.45 3.01
CA VAL A 548 -43.36 -12.19 3.99
C VAL A 548 -43.75 -13.66 3.92
N ASP A 549 -42.76 -14.52 3.66
CA ASP A 549 -42.94 -15.96 3.38
C ASP A 549 -43.99 -16.27 2.30
N GLY A 550 -44.16 -15.34 1.36
CA GLY A 550 -45.15 -15.44 0.28
C GLY A 550 -46.54 -14.91 0.60
N GLU A 551 -46.83 -14.57 1.85
CA GLU A 551 -48.08 -13.91 2.23
C GLU A 551 -47.99 -12.39 2.04
N PRO A 552 -48.99 -11.74 1.42
CA PRO A 552 -48.96 -10.31 1.14
C PRO A 552 -49.06 -9.49 2.43
N ARG A 553 -48.13 -8.55 2.63
CA ARG A 553 -48.06 -7.68 3.82
C ARG A 553 -48.41 -6.22 3.54
N GLY A 554 -48.76 -5.88 2.29
CA GLY A 554 -49.25 -4.55 1.90
C GLY A 554 -48.27 -3.79 1.01
N ARG A 555 -48.61 -2.53 0.70
CA ARG A 555 -47.84 -1.65 -0.16
C ARG A 555 -46.86 -0.83 0.66
N ILE A 556 -45.63 -0.68 0.15
CA ILE A 556 -44.59 0.19 0.71
C ILE A 556 -44.71 1.57 0.08
N THR A 557 -44.54 2.62 0.90
CA THR A 557 -44.55 4.01 0.43
C THR A 557 -43.29 4.29 -0.36
N TYR A 558 -43.44 4.82 -1.58
CA TYR A 558 -42.36 5.22 -2.48
C TYR A 558 -42.43 6.72 -2.74
N GLY A 559 -41.29 7.34 -3.02
CA GLY A 559 -41.19 8.77 -3.32
C GLY A 559 -40.44 9.56 -2.25
N GLU A 560 -39.71 8.90 -1.35
CA GLU A 560 -38.94 9.58 -0.32
C GLU A 560 -37.65 10.16 -0.89
N VAL A 561 -37.24 11.32 -0.36
CA VAL A 561 -36.04 12.00 -0.82
C VAL A 561 -34.79 11.18 -0.46
N ARG A 562 -33.94 10.96 -1.45
CA ARG A 562 -32.63 10.31 -1.32
C ARG A 562 -31.59 11.13 -2.05
N GLU A 563 -30.83 11.92 -1.31
CA GLU A 563 -29.81 12.82 -1.86
C GLU A 563 -28.57 12.08 -2.37
N ASP A 564 -28.35 10.87 -1.88
CA ASP A 564 -27.24 10.00 -2.24
C ASP A 564 -27.45 9.29 -3.60
N ILE A 565 -28.70 9.02 -3.97
CA ILE A 565 -29.01 8.21 -5.17
C ILE A 565 -28.78 8.96 -6.49
N PRO A 566 -29.11 10.26 -6.65
CA PRO A 566 -28.71 11.05 -7.82
C PRO A 566 -27.20 11.12 -8.04
N LEU A 567 -26.39 10.96 -6.99
CA LEU A 567 -24.94 10.98 -7.11
C LEU A 567 -24.39 9.71 -7.77
N VAL A 568 -25.10 8.58 -7.60
CA VAL A 568 -24.69 7.26 -8.10
C VAL A 568 -25.46 6.87 -9.37
N HIS A 569 -26.71 7.31 -9.48
CA HIS A 569 -27.61 7.09 -10.60
C HIS A 569 -28.21 8.42 -11.11
N PRO A 570 -27.38 9.41 -11.51
CA PRO A 570 -27.85 10.73 -12.00
C PRO A 570 -28.71 10.61 -13.25
N ALA A 571 -28.67 9.44 -13.87
CA ALA A 571 -29.34 9.15 -15.10
C ALA A 571 -30.85 8.88 -14.97
N TYR A 572 -31.37 8.72 -13.76
CA TYR A 572 -32.76 8.39 -13.53
C TYR A 572 -33.51 9.65 -13.10
N ALA A 573 -34.54 10.02 -13.85
CA ALA A 573 -35.28 11.27 -13.61
C ALA A 573 -35.92 11.34 -12.21
N ASP A 574 -36.19 10.18 -11.60
CA ASP A 574 -36.75 10.05 -10.26
C ASP A 574 -35.70 9.77 -9.17
N ALA A 575 -34.40 9.87 -9.46
CA ALA A 575 -33.33 9.49 -8.54
C ALA A 575 -33.39 10.22 -7.19
N ALA A 576 -33.78 11.50 -7.18
CA ALA A 576 -33.85 12.31 -5.97
C ALA A 576 -35.01 11.89 -5.04
N ASN A 577 -36.04 11.22 -5.57
CA ASN A 577 -37.21 10.74 -4.83
C ASN A 577 -37.32 9.20 -4.88
N SER A 578 -36.17 8.54 -4.98
CA SER A 578 -36.07 7.09 -5.18
C SER A 578 -36.30 6.27 -3.91
N GLY A 579 -36.39 6.92 -2.75
CA GLY A 579 -36.53 6.26 -1.46
C GLY A 579 -37.89 5.61 -1.29
N PHE A 580 -37.89 4.49 -0.56
CA PHE A 580 -39.10 3.86 -0.06
C PHE A 580 -38.97 3.50 1.41
N SER A 581 -40.10 3.60 2.14
CA SER A 581 -40.20 3.11 3.51
C SER A 581 -41.60 2.60 3.86
N GLY A 582 -41.67 1.71 4.83
CA GLY A 582 -42.93 1.19 5.35
C GLY A 582 -42.73 0.35 6.61
N SER A 583 -43.84 0.01 7.26
CA SER A 583 -43.87 -0.93 8.38
C SER A 583 -44.81 -2.08 8.04
N LEU A 584 -44.37 -3.30 8.27
CA LEU A 584 -45.12 -4.51 8.02
C LEU A 584 -45.54 -5.16 9.33
N ASP A 585 -46.80 -5.56 9.45
CA ASP A 585 -47.24 -6.34 10.59
C ASP A 585 -46.67 -7.76 10.52
N VAL A 586 -45.98 -8.13 11.61
CA VAL A 586 -45.28 -9.41 11.80
C VAL A 586 -45.68 -10.09 13.12
N VAL A 587 -46.80 -9.67 13.73
CA VAL A 587 -47.27 -10.20 15.03
C VAL A 587 -47.60 -11.69 14.99
N ASP A 588 -47.99 -12.19 13.82
CA ASP A 588 -48.42 -13.56 13.55
C ASP A 588 -47.26 -14.51 13.24
N LEU A 589 -46.04 -13.99 13.11
CA LEU A 589 -44.86 -14.79 12.78
C LEU A 589 -44.25 -15.45 14.02
N VAL A 590 -43.76 -16.67 13.84
CA VAL A 590 -43.09 -17.46 14.88
C VAL A 590 -41.60 -17.08 15.00
N ASP A 591 -40.93 -17.46 16.09
CA ASP A 591 -39.49 -17.27 16.20
C ASP A 591 -38.76 -18.11 15.13
N GLY A 592 -37.87 -17.49 14.35
CA GLY A 592 -37.25 -18.15 13.19
C GLY A 592 -36.75 -17.17 12.12
N ILE A 593 -36.26 -17.74 11.01
CA ILE A 593 -35.82 -17.01 9.81
C ILE A 593 -37.03 -16.88 8.85
N HIS A 594 -37.27 -15.67 8.35
CA HIS A 594 -38.36 -15.33 7.44
C HIS A 594 -37.84 -14.58 6.20
N GLU A 595 -38.44 -14.82 5.03
CA GLU A 595 -38.09 -14.15 3.76
C GLU A 595 -39.00 -12.94 3.52
N LEU A 596 -38.42 -11.74 3.39
CA LEU A 596 -39.09 -10.56 2.86
C LEU A 596 -38.85 -10.44 1.35
N ARG A 597 -39.93 -10.37 0.56
CA ARG A 597 -39.89 -10.05 -0.87
C ARG A 597 -40.55 -8.71 -1.15
N LEU A 598 -39.83 -7.83 -1.85
CA LEU A 598 -40.35 -6.55 -2.33
C LEU A 598 -40.47 -6.60 -3.86
N HIS A 599 -41.70 -6.54 -4.36
CA HIS A 599 -42.01 -6.54 -5.77
C HIS A 599 -42.21 -5.10 -6.25
N ILE A 600 -41.26 -4.62 -7.06
CA ILE A 600 -41.21 -3.25 -7.60
C ILE A 600 -41.80 -3.27 -8.99
N ILE A 601 -42.72 -2.35 -9.25
CA ILE A 601 -43.47 -2.26 -10.51
C ILE A 601 -43.31 -0.82 -11.02
N ALA A 602 -42.73 -0.66 -12.21
CA ALA A 602 -42.59 0.63 -12.88
C ALA A 602 -43.87 1.06 -13.61
N ASN A 603 -43.94 2.34 -14.00
CA ASN A 603 -45.09 2.88 -14.75
C ASN A 603 -45.24 2.29 -16.16
N ASP A 604 -44.17 1.71 -16.71
CA ASP A 604 -44.13 1.03 -18.02
C ASP A 604 -44.29 -0.50 -17.90
N ASP A 605 -44.83 -0.98 -16.78
CA ASP A 605 -45.05 -2.40 -16.47
C ASP A 605 -43.78 -3.26 -16.35
N ARG A 606 -42.58 -2.67 -16.36
CA ARG A 606 -41.36 -3.39 -16.00
C ARG A 606 -41.30 -3.66 -14.51
N GLU A 607 -40.76 -4.81 -14.15
CA GLU A 607 -40.76 -5.28 -12.77
C GLU A 607 -39.36 -5.65 -12.29
N ALA A 608 -39.12 -5.46 -11.00
CA ALA A 608 -37.94 -5.93 -10.30
C ALA A 608 -38.36 -6.55 -8.96
N THR A 609 -37.56 -7.47 -8.42
CA THR A 609 -37.82 -8.09 -7.13
C THR A 609 -36.59 -8.05 -6.25
N LEU A 610 -36.75 -7.55 -5.02
CA LEU A 610 -35.73 -7.61 -3.98
C LEU A 610 -36.10 -8.71 -2.97
N ARG A 611 -35.09 -9.41 -2.45
CA ARG A 611 -35.25 -10.48 -1.45
C ARG A 611 -34.29 -10.27 -0.29
N VAL A 612 -34.81 -10.37 0.94
CA VAL A 612 -33.98 -10.27 2.15
C VAL A 612 -34.51 -11.18 3.25
N ASP A 613 -33.62 -11.90 3.92
CA ASP A 613 -33.95 -12.73 5.08
C ASP A 613 -33.77 -11.97 6.40
N PHE A 614 -34.71 -12.14 7.34
CA PHE A 614 -34.65 -11.57 8.69
C PHE A 614 -35.05 -12.59 9.77
N VAL A 615 -34.71 -12.31 11.03
CA VAL A 615 -34.91 -13.24 12.16
C VAL A 615 -35.83 -12.63 13.21
N ILE A 616 -36.80 -13.41 13.69
CA ILE A 616 -37.65 -13.12 14.86
C ILE A 616 -37.12 -13.92 16.06
N ASP A 617 -36.82 -13.24 17.17
CA ASP A 617 -36.23 -13.83 18.40
C ASP A 617 -36.83 -13.18 19.66
N SER A 618 -37.49 -13.97 20.52
CA SER A 618 -38.28 -13.47 21.66
C SER A 618 -37.54 -13.34 23.00
N LEU A 619 -36.23 -13.60 23.10
CA LEU A 619 -35.47 -13.58 24.36
C LEU A 619 -34.47 -12.41 24.45
N GLN A 620 -34.71 -11.41 25.32
CA GLN A 620 -33.69 -10.43 25.72
C GLN A 620 -32.80 -10.99 26.85
N ARG A 621 -31.48 -11.06 26.65
CA ARG A 621 -30.51 -11.03 27.77
C ARG A 621 -29.99 -9.60 27.92
N SER A 622 -30.38 -8.95 29.01
CA SER A 622 -29.88 -7.66 29.48
C SER A 622 -28.36 -7.71 29.72
N ALA A 623 -27.66 -6.67 29.29
CA ALA A 623 -26.23 -6.48 29.51
C ALA A 623 -25.94 -6.30 31.01
N VAL A 624 -24.96 -7.03 31.53
CA VAL A 624 -24.40 -6.86 32.87
C VAL A 624 -23.33 -5.77 32.81
N GLU A 625 -23.57 -4.64 33.48
CA GLU A 625 -22.54 -3.67 33.83
C GLU A 625 -21.53 -4.32 34.79
N LEU A 626 -20.23 -4.27 34.43
CA LEU A 626 -19.13 -4.59 35.35
C LEU A 626 -18.79 -3.35 36.19
N PRO A 627 -18.52 -3.50 37.50
CA PRO A 627 -18.41 -2.37 38.43
C PRO A 627 -17.03 -1.69 38.39
N PRO A 628 -16.90 -0.43 38.86
CA PRO A 628 -15.63 0.29 38.90
C PRO A 628 -14.74 -0.19 40.05
N ASP A 629 -13.43 -0.13 39.79
CA ASP A 629 -12.30 -0.51 40.64
C ASP A 629 -12.36 0.06 42.07
N ARG A 630 -11.98 -0.80 43.03
CA ARG A 630 -11.49 -0.37 44.34
C ARG A 630 -10.07 -0.89 44.52
N ASP A 631 -9.12 0.04 44.43
CA ASP A 631 -7.76 -0.11 44.93
C ASP A 631 -7.72 -0.46 46.42
N GLY A 632 -6.74 -1.30 46.78
CA GLY A 632 -5.88 -1.01 47.92
C GLY A 632 -6.18 -1.73 49.24
N THR A 633 -5.51 -2.86 49.43
CA THR A 633 -5.24 -3.54 50.70
C THR A 633 -4.51 -2.67 51.73
N THR A 634 -5.03 -2.67 52.97
CA THR A 634 -4.36 -2.66 54.29
C THR A 634 -3.06 -1.86 54.51
N ALA A 635 -3.16 -0.81 55.34
CA ALA A 635 -2.36 -0.60 56.56
C ALA A 635 -3.11 0.34 57.52
#